data_AF-A0A5E4M5D9-F1
#
_entry.id   AF-A0A5E4M5D9-F1
#
_cell.length_a   1.000
_cell.length_b   1.000
_cell.length_c   1.000
_cell.angle_alpha   90.00
_cell.angle_beta   90.00
_cell.angle_gamma   90.00
#
_symmetry.space_group_name_H-M   'P 1'
#
loop_
_entity.id
_entity.type
_entity.pdbx_description
1 polymer ?
#
loop_
_entity_poly.entity_id
_entity_poly.type
_entity_poly.pdbx_seq_one_letter_code
_entity_poly.pdbx_strand_id
1 'polypeptide(L)'
;MSSSHEQKPSINSVLDLLAQQFIVISGGKTKEGYSIITFPDTANFVDLTDDGYEKLVSYITSVPSLQEADLGFVIIIDRRNDKWSSVRCVLLRLAEFFPGLIHIVYVLRPNGFLQKAISEVSNKFFKEEFKFKVLVCTVVEELHDYVDATELTIELGGTLPYFHQHWIQQRMALENYSNETNSVSSMLNEFTERLANDSVDLPNTKEQSADLLCRHAVEYNKLKKCFAEAVKKGETLLCDFKQDTDTYHGTIPSTVTNVTALERLLVQMEETEKVFDDFWEQFSGRLKQCHSLRAFEESFNIVQCSLNEHLQIISEMTDVGDSVERVKTLLDELAAFQKSCEEKIKLSEDLLYSGGQLLTSKRFIVLESIQPKCDEVQRLTQTLNDRLEKRLQTLNKSCELQARIQKASEWCAKGVMLLGSEPADKCISAEQSLTELEEFMSSAHHLKVESPREFYSLFEDTITPETKPIVTQVLQRLDDVTTMCDKRLASLKRLINKPRPILSVNPEPAIPIHLANNITKISNGVDECDLAIQNDENIVTKTKHVLTELLYTERQYTAELGSILRGYKDQMEFSDMKNLIPSGLKGKNEVLFGNLESIHSFHNQFFLPALESSSSIESVAVCFTENREKLLQLYTYYCVNLTRSEELREAVGEDNLFFKACQEKIGHRLPLGAYLLLPMQRITKYQLLLKELLHNEKNQNCVTKLQKALDCMLLVLNNVNDNMHQIGITGFHGDWNDLGGLLLQGSFSVWVENKKDLLKELRLKPMRRQIFLYQQGLLLCKKVSKDNKPMYHYKKYLRMCNIGLTETVKGDLCKFEVWLEGRQEVYTIQASNLQQKQQWVSEIKRVLLEQLAELKGEKIKQYISTFGKHVNLRQTNSIDGQNETGSNRNRRPLSHHETTDDDSSDYSLTDDESLDGTIKHKADSYISLADYNALRPTDATLKRGDKVDLLKAGSSSWWYVKVHGSKTEGWVPAAHLEISGRKSSHSSQSVCSHGSASTE
;
A
#
# COMPACT_ATOMS: atom_id res chain seq x y z
N MET A 1 -26.40 9.04 -26.64
CA MET A 1 -27.72 9.06 -25.98
C MET A 1 -27.49 8.85 -24.50
N SER A 2 -28.09 9.67 -23.64
CA SER A 2 -27.94 9.52 -22.19
C SER A 2 -28.81 8.37 -21.71
N SER A 3 -28.23 7.36 -21.06
CA SER A 3 -29.00 6.34 -20.35
C SER A 3 -29.55 6.98 -19.07
N SER A 4 -30.84 7.33 -19.07
CA SER A 4 -31.55 7.70 -17.86
C SER A 4 -31.54 6.51 -16.89
N HIS A 5 -30.88 6.66 -15.75
CA HIS A 5 -31.16 5.79 -14.61
C HIS A 5 -32.62 6.02 -14.22
N GLU A 6 -33.44 4.97 -14.31
CA GLU A 6 -34.81 5.01 -13.81
C GLU A 6 -34.74 5.22 -12.30
N GLN A 7 -35.15 6.40 -11.83
CA GLN A 7 -35.26 6.68 -10.41
C GLN A 7 -36.36 5.79 -9.84
N LYS A 8 -36.01 4.98 -8.84
CA LYS A 8 -36.97 4.19 -8.07
C LYS A 8 -38.09 5.13 -7.57
N PRO A 9 -39.38 4.83 -7.81
CA PRO A 9 -40.46 5.70 -7.37
C PRO A 9 -40.41 5.88 -5.85
N SER A 10 -40.69 7.10 -5.39
CA SER A 10 -40.74 7.46 -3.97
C SER A 10 -42.18 7.56 -3.50
N ILE A 11 -42.42 7.38 -2.19
CA ILE A 11 -43.77 7.49 -1.61
C ILE A 11 -44.42 8.83 -1.92
N ASN A 12 -43.64 9.92 -1.91
CA ASN A 12 -44.12 11.27 -2.22
C ASN A 12 -44.63 11.40 -3.67
N SER A 13 -44.17 10.55 -4.59
CA SER A 13 -44.63 10.52 -5.99
C SER A 13 -45.90 9.69 -6.22
N VAL A 14 -46.36 8.94 -5.22
CA VAL A 14 -47.56 8.09 -5.29
C VAL A 14 -48.50 8.28 -4.09
N LEU A 15 -48.26 9.26 -3.22
CA LEU A 15 -48.98 9.43 -1.95
C LEU A 15 -50.50 9.54 -2.14
N ASP A 16 -50.94 10.36 -3.09
CA ASP A 16 -52.35 10.54 -3.44
C ASP A 16 -52.98 9.25 -3.99
N LEU A 17 -52.21 8.40 -4.66
CA LEU A 17 -52.66 7.12 -5.24
C LEU A 17 -52.73 6.02 -4.19
N LEU A 18 -51.80 6.02 -3.23
CA LEU A 18 -51.84 5.15 -2.05
C LEU A 18 -53.05 5.49 -1.17
N ALA A 19 -53.29 6.78 -0.89
CA ALA A 19 -54.37 7.22 -0.01
C ALA A 19 -55.78 6.80 -0.47
N GLN A 20 -56.00 6.54 -1.77
CA GLN A 20 -57.25 6.00 -2.32
C GLN A 20 -57.41 4.48 -2.15
N GLN A 21 -56.40 3.80 -1.61
CA GLN A 21 -56.36 2.34 -1.35
C GLN A 21 -56.64 1.45 -2.57
N PHE A 22 -56.28 1.90 -3.79
CA PHE A 22 -56.42 1.07 -5.00
C PHE A 22 -55.61 -0.24 -4.95
N ILE A 23 -54.50 -0.23 -4.20
CA ILE A 23 -53.59 -1.37 -3.98
C ILE A 23 -53.11 -1.32 -2.54
N VAL A 24 -53.11 -2.47 -1.86
CA VAL A 24 -52.68 -2.64 -0.47
C VAL A 24 -51.58 -3.69 -0.38
N ILE A 25 -50.54 -3.40 0.39
CA ILE A 25 -49.52 -4.36 0.80
C ILE A 25 -49.51 -4.45 2.33
N SER A 26 -50.04 -5.56 2.86
CA SER A 26 -50.22 -5.77 4.30
C SER A 26 -48.96 -6.29 5.02
N GLY A 27 -47.95 -6.68 4.24
CA GLY A 27 -46.78 -7.43 4.72
C GLY A 27 -47.02 -8.95 4.86
N GLY A 28 -48.27 -9.41 4.65
CA GLY A 28 -48.64 -10.83 4.68
C GLY A 28 -48.02 -11.66 3.55
N LYS A 29 -47.83 -12.95 3.81
CA LYS A 29 -47.13 -13.89 2.92
C LYS A 29 -47.86 -15.23 2.81
N THR A 30 -47.57 -15.96 1.74
CA THR A 30 -47.93 -17.38 1.63
C THR A 30 -46.96 -18.26 2.42
N LYS A 31 -47.31 -19.55 2.62
CA LYS A 31 -46.48 -20.54 3.34
C LYS A 31 -45.17 -20.82 2.62
N GLU A 32 -45.16 -20.60 1.31
CA GLU A 32 -44.03 -20.65 0.38
C GLU A 32 -43.17 -19.37 0.40
N GLY A 33 -43.61 -18.31 1.10
CA GLY A 33 -42.89 -17.05 1.30
C GLY A 33 -43.20 -15.94 0.29
N TYR A 34 -44.06 -16.16 -0.70
CA TYR A 34 -44.45 -15.13 -1.68
C TYR A 34 -45.24 -13.99 -1.00
N SER A 35 -44.88 -12.74 -1.31
CA SER A 35 -45.54 -11.54 -0.80
C SER A 35 -46.96 -11.39 -1.37
N ILE A 36 -47.92 -11.05 -0.51
CA ILE A 36 -49.32 -10.81 -0.89
C ILE A 36 -49.51 -9.33 -1.25
N ILE A 37 -50.11 -9.08 -2.41
CA ILE A 37 -50.63 -7.76 -2.81
C ILE A 37 -52.14 -7.88 -3.03
N THR A 38 -52.91 -7.03 -2.34
CA THR A 38 -54.37 -6.99 -2.41
C THR A 38 -54.84 -5.81 -3.25
N PHE A 39 -55.76 -6.06 -4.17
CA PHE A 39 -56.59 -5.06 -4.83
C PHE A 39 -57.97 -5.09 -4.15
N PRO A 40 -58.20 -4.26 -3.11
CA PRO A 40 -59.43 -4.30 -2.32
C PRO A 40 -60.62 -3.77 -3.14
N ASP A 41 -61.84 -4.03 -2.65
CA ASP A 41 -63.11 -3.68 -3.29
C ASP A 41 -63.46 -2.18 -3.14
N THR A 42 -62.51 -1.29 -3.46
CA THR A 42 -62.65 0.17 -3.39
C THR A 42 -63.34 0.69 -4.65
N ALA A 43 -64.47 1.38 -4.46
CA ALA A 43 -65.47 1.67 -5.50
C ALA A 43 -65.01 2.52 -6.71
N ASN A 44 -63.81 3.12 -6.66
CA ASN A 44 -63.30 4.07 -7.66
C ASN A 44 -62.12 3.52 -8.50
N PHE A 45 -61.80 2.22 -8.45
CA PHE A 45 -60.64 1.67 -9.20
C PHE A 45 -60.72 1.90 -10.72
N VAL A 46 -61.93 2.11 -11.26
CA VAL A 46 -62.16 2.46 -12.67
C VAL A 46 -61.58 3.83 -13.05
N ASP A 47 -61.48 4.75 -12.09
CA ASP A 47 -61.00 6.14 -12.29
C ASP A 47 -59.46 6.25 -12.25
N LEU A 48 -58.76 5.19 -11.82
CA LEU A 48 -57.31 5.12 -11.83
C LEU A 48 -56.80 5.08 -13.29
N THR A 49 -55.96 6.05 -13.68
CA THR A 49 -55.30 6.10 -14.99
C THR A 49 -54.20 5.04 -15.11
N ASP A 50 -53.81 4.69 -16.34
CA ASP A 50 -52.75 3.68 -16.55
C ASP A 50 -51.38 4.16 -16.06
N ASP A 51 -51.04 5.44 -16.26
CA ASP A 51 -49.86 6.11 -15.67
C ASP A 51 -49.87 6.08 -14.13
N GLY A 52 -51.04 6.28 -13.50
CA GLY A 52 -51.21 6.17 -12.06
C GLY A 52 -51.07 4.72 -11.58
N TYR A 53 -51.62 3.75 -12.32
CA TYR A 53 -51.49 2.33 -12.03
C TYR A 53 -50.03 1.87 -12.12
N GLU A 54 -49.33 2.23 -13.19
CA GLU A 54 -47.92 1.88 -13.41
C GLU A 54 -47.03 2.41 -12.27
N LYS A 55 -47.17 3.69 -11.90
CA LYS A 55 -46.44 4.28 -10.78
C LYS A 55 -46.75 3.60 -9.45
N LEU A 56 -48.02 3.35 -9.17
CA LEU A 56 -48.47 2.73 -7.92
C LEU A 56 -47.99 1.28 -7.78
N VAL A 57 -48.06 0.49 -8.86
CA VAL A 57 -47.59 -0.90 -8.89
C VAL A 57 -46.06 -0.96 -8.83
N SER A 58 -45.36 -0.12 -9.60
CA SER A 58 -43.90 0.01 -9.55
C SER A 58 -43.41 0.39 -8.15
N TYR A 59 -44.13 1.28 -7.46
CA TYR A 59 -43.87 1.58 -6.06
C TYR A 59 -44.12 0.37 -5.14
N ILE A 60 -45.34 -0.18 -5.12
CA ILE A 60 -45.75 -1.26 -4.19
C ILE A 60 -44.88 -2.52 -4.34
N THR A 61 -44.60 -2.95 -5.57
CA THR A 61 -43.72 -4.12 -5.82
C THR A 61 -42.28 -3.90 -5.39
N SER A 62 -41.88 -2.64 -5.13
CA SER A 62 -40.54 -2.27 -4.68
C SER A 62 -40.42 -2.03 -3.17
N VAL A 63 -41.51 -2.21 -2.41
CA VAL A 63 -41.56 -2.14 -0.94
C VAL A 63 -40.97 -3.39 -0.27
N PRO A 64 -41.27 -4.64 -0.71
CA PRO A 64 -40.55 -5.82 -0.24
C PRO A 64 -39.05 -5.75 -0.56
N SER A 65 -38.25 -6.54 0.15
CA SER A 65 -36.84 -6.68 -0.21
C SER A 65 -36.70 -7.40 -1.56
N LEU A 66 -35.57 -7.16 -2.24
CA LEU A 66 -35.30 -7.78 -3.54
C LEU A 66 -35.42 -9.31 -3.49
N GLN A 67 -35.11 -9.95 -2.37
CA GLN A 67 -35.22 -11.40 -2.18
C GLN A 67 -36.67 -11.90 -2.15
N GLU A 68 -37.61 -11.07 -1.70
CA GLU A 68 -39.04 -11.38 -1.66
C GLU A 68 -39.68 -11.09 -3.04
N ALA A 69 -39.27 -10.02 -3.70
CA ALA A 69 -39.66 -9.72 -5.09
C ALA A 69 -39.13 -10.77 -6.09
N ASP A 70 -37.91 -11.29 -5.88
CA ASP A 70 -37.30 -12.38 -6.68
C ASP A 70 -38.13 -13.68 -6.64
N LEU A 71 -38.78 -13.98 -5.50
CA LEU A 71 -39.64 -15.17 -5.35
C LEU A 71 -40.95 -15.01 -6.12
N GLY A 72 -41.42 -13.77 -6.26
CA GLY A 72 -42.67 -13.41 -6.91
C GLY A 72 -43.82 -13.15 -5.94
N PHE A 73 -44.90 -12.65 -6.52
CA PHE A 73 -46.05 -12.08 -5.82
C PHE A 73 -47.29 -12.95 -5.97
N VAL A 74 -48.09 -12.99 -4.92
CA VAL A 74 -49.46 -13.52 -4.95
C VAL A 74 -50.43 -12.36 -4.92
N ILE A 75 -51.31 -12.30 -5.92
CA ILE A 75 -52.24 -11.19 -6.08
C ILE A 75 -53.64 -11.65 -5.65
N ILE A 76 -54.30 -10.85 -4.81
CA ILE A 76 -55.69 -11.07 -4.40
C ILE A 76 -56.53 -9.91 -4.97
N ILE A 77 -57.48 -10.23 -5.84
CA ILE A 77 -58.43 -9.28 -6.42
C ILE A 77 -59.77 -9.48 -5.73
N ASP A 78 -60.15 -8.53 -4.87
CA ASP A 78 -61.46 -8.54 -4.22
C ASP A 78 -62.44 -7.65 -4.99
N ARG A 79 -63.47 -8.26 -5.58
CA ARG A 79 -64.52 -7.57 -6.34
C ARG A 79 -65.91 -8.11 -5.99
N ARG A 80 -66.13 -8.49 -4.73
CA ARG A 80 -67.38 -9.11 -4.24
C ARG A 80 -68.62 -8.24 -4.48
N ASN A 81 -68.48 -6.91 -4.49
CA ASN A 81 -69.57 -5.95 -4.66
C ASN A 81 -69.55 -5.21 -6.01
N ASP A 82 -68.57 -5.49 -6.87
CA ASP A 82 -68.38 -4.85 -8.19
C ASP A 82 -68.80 -5.79 -9.35
N LYS A 83 -68.44 -5.47 -10.59
CA LYS A 83 -68.81 -6.17 -11.83
C LYS A 83 -67.63 -6.95 -12.40
N TRP A 84 -67.94 -7.99 -13.17
CA TRP A 84 -66.92 -8.82 -13.85
C TRP A 84 -66.03 -8.04 -14.84
N SER A 85 -66.52 -6.90 -15.35
CA SER A 85 -65.72 -5.95 -16.15
C SER A 85 -64.55 -5.34 -15.36
N SER A 86 -64.72 -5.10 -14.05
CA SER A 86 -63.67 -4.59 -13.16
C SER A 86 -62.58 -5.63 -12.93
N VAL A 87 -62.98 -6.89 -12.67
CA VAL A 87 -62.06 -8.03 -12.62
C VAL A 87 -61.24 -8.15 -13.92
N ARG A 88 -61.87 -8.02 -15.10
CA ARG A 88 -61.14 -8.05 -16.38
C ARG A 88 -60.18 -6.86 -16.52
N CYS A 89 -60.56 -5.67 -16.08
CA CYS A 89 -59.70 -4.48 -16.11
C CYS A 89 -58.42 -4.68 -15.28
N VAL A 90 -58.55 -5.14 -14.03
CA VAL A 90 -57.40 -5.43 -13.15
C VAL A 90 -56.49 -6.49 -13.78
N LEU A 91 -57.05 -7.59 -14.31
CA LEU A 91 -56.28 -8.68 -14.91
C LEU A 91 -55.52 -8.26 -16.19
N LEU A 92 -56.10 -7.39 -17.02
CA LEU A 92 -55.41 -6.83 -18.20
C LEU A 92 -54.26 -5.93 -17.77
N ARG A 93 -54.49 -5.00 -16.84
CA ARG A 93 -53.42 -4.11 -16.32
C ARG A 93 -52.30 -4.88 -15.61
N LEU A 94 -52.61 -5.98 -14.92
CA LEU A 94 -51.61 -6.90 -14.35
C LEU A 94 -50.78 -7.63 -15.43
N ALA A 95 -51.33 -7.86 -16.62
CA ALA A 95 -50.64 -8.53 -17.71
C ALA A 95 -49.74 -7.60 -18.55
N GLU A 96 -50.04 -6.30 -18.51
CA GLU A 96 -49.38 -5.25 -19.29
C GLU A 96 -48.32 -4.47 -18.49
N PHE A 97 -48.64 -4.01 -17.27
CA PHE A 97 -47.81 -3.06 -16.50
C PHE A 97 -47.19 -3.61 -15.21
N PHE A 98 -47.41 -4.89 -14.84
CA PHE A 98 -46.85 -5.43 -13.59
C PHE A 98 -45.37 -5.82 -13.77
N PRO A 99 -44.42 -5.24 -12.99
CA PRO A 99 -42.98 -5.38 -13.25
C PRO A 99 -42.35 -6.64 -12.62
N GLY A 100 -43.07 -7.33 -11.73
CA GLY A 100 -42.58 -8.50 -11.01
C GLY A 100 -43.11 -9.84 -11.54
N LEU A 101 -42.58 -10.94 -11.00
CA LEU A 101 -43.12 -12.28 -11.26
C LEU A 101 -44.46 -12.46 -10.50
N ILE A 102 -45.58 -12.58 -11.21
CA ILE A 102 -46.85 -13.01 -10.62
C ILE A 102 -46.86 -14.55 -10.55
N HIS A 103 -46.90 -15.11 -9.34
CA HIS A 103 -46.99 -16.55 -9.14
C HIS A 103 -48.42 -17.06 -9.41
N ILE A 104 -49.42 -16.42 -8.80
CA ILE A 104 -50.84 -16.74 -8.97
C ILE A 104 -51.71 -15.54 -8.60
N VAL A 105 -52.89 -15.45 -9.23
CA VAL A 105 -53.92 -14.47 -8.93
C VAL A 105 -55.16 -15.18 -8.38
N TYR A 106 -55.60 -14.81 -7.19
CA TYR A 106 -56.89 -15.21 -6.62
C TYR A 106 -57.91 -14.10 -6.85
N VAL A 107 -59.15 -14.46 -7.24
CA VAL A 107 -60.24 -13.53 -7.49
C VAL A 107 -61.43 -13.88 -6.59
N LEU A 108 -61.77 -13.00 -5.65
CA LEU A 108 -63.05 -13.08 -4.93
C LEU A 108 -64.13 -12.47 -5.84
N ARG A 109 -65.01 -13.32 -6.35
CA ARG A 109 -65.92 -12.96 -7.45
C ARG A 109 -67.08 -12.02 -7.03
N PRO A 110 -67.61 -11.21 -7.96
CA PRO A 110 -68.90 -10.56 -7.86
C PRO A 110 -70.06 -11.47 -7.41
N ASN A 111 -70.83 -10.98 -6.45
CA ASN A 111 -72.09 -11.58 -6.03
C ASN A 111 -73.12 -11.63 -7.18
N GLY A 112 -73.89 -12.71 -7.26
CA GLY A 112 -75.00 -12.86 -8.24
C GLY A 112 -74.64 -13.43 -9.62
N PHE A 113 -73.36 -13.68 -9.94
CA PHE A 113 -72.99 -14.23 -11.25
C PHE A 113 -73.30 -15.74 -11.37
N LEU A 114 -73.88 -16.15 -12.51
CA LEU A 114 -74.38 -17.51 -12.75
C LEU A 114 -73.25 -18.54 -12.91
N GLN A 115 -73.27 -19.59 -12.08
CA GLN A 115 -72.25 -20.63 -11.99
C GLN A 115 -71.96 -21.35 -13.31
N LYS A 116 -72.94 -21.45 -14.22
CA LYS A 116 -72.80 -22.06 -15.54
C LYS A 116 -71.89 -21.26 -16.49
N ALA A 117 -72.02 -19.92 -16.49
CA ALA A 117 -71.17 -19.05 -17.31
C ALA A 117 -69.72 -19.02 -16.80
N ILE A 118 -69.51 -19.29 -15.50
CA ILE A 118 -68.17 -19.39 -14.91
C ILE A 118 -67.39 -20.54 -15.53
N SER A 119 -67.99 -21.72 -15.77
CA SER A 119 -67.24 -22.88 -16.30
C SER A 119 -66.74 -22.68 -17.73
N GLU A 120 -67.52 -21.99 -18.58
CA GLU A 120 -67.19 -21.68 -19.97
C GLU A 120 -66.17 -20.54 -20.09
N VAL A 121 -66.30 -19.48 -19.27
CA VAL A 121 -65.32 -18.38 -19.23
C VAL A 121 -64.00 -18.84 -18.59
N SER A 122 -64.08 -19.54 -17.45
CA SER A 122 -62.92 -19.91 -16.62
C SER A 122 -61.90 -20.77 -17.37
N ASN A 123 -62.36 -21.84 -18.04
CA ASN A 123 -61.45 -22.80 -18.66
C ASN A 123 -60.87 -22.35 -20.00
N LYS A 124 -61.45 -21.33 -20.64
CA LYS A 124 -61.04 -20.87 -21.99
C LYS A 124 -60.36 -19.51 -22.02
N PHE A 125 -60.86 -18.50 -21.29
CA PHE A 125 -60.21 -17.18 -21.29
C PHE A 125 -58.87 -17.21 -20.52
N PHE A 126 -58.87 -17.69 -19.27
CA PHE A 126 -57.71 -17.48 -18.38
C PHE A 126 -56.49 -18.37 -18.64
N LYS A 127 -56.62 -19.43 -19.46
CA LYS A 127 -55.51 -20.33 -19.80
C LYS A 127 -54.71 -19.93 -21.04
N GLU A 128 -55.27 -19.06 -21.89
CA GLU A 128 -54.68 -18.67 -23.17
C GLU A 128 -54.37 -17.16 -23.25
N GLU A 129 -55.06 -16.31 -22.48
CA GLU A 129 -54.89 -14.85 -22.52
C GLU A 129 -53.80 -14.30 -21.57
N PHE A 130 -53.38 -15.05 -20.54
CA PHE A 130 -52.50 -14.54 -19.46
C PHE A 130 -51.26 -15.41 -19.19
N LYS A 131 -50.14 -14.77 -18.82
CA LYS A 131 -48.85 -15.43 -18.50
C LYS A 131 -48.81 -16.05 -17.09
N PHE A 132 -49.81 -15.78 -16.25
CA PHE A 132 -49.92 -16.23 -14.86
C PHE A 132 -51.20 -17.01 -14.63
N LYS A 133 -51.21 -17.88 -13.61
CA LYS A 133 -52.39 -18.68 -13.25
C LYS A 133 -53.42 -17.80 -12.53
N VAL A 134 -54.69 -17.92 -12.91
CA VAL A 134 -55.83 -17.28 -12.22
C VAL A 134 -56.70 -18.37 -11.58
N LEU A 135 -57.11 -18.17 -10.33
CA LEU A 135 -58.15 -18.94 -9.63
C LEU A 135 -59.27 -18.01 -9.16
N VAL A 136 -60.51 -18.49 -9.28
CA VAL A 136 -61.71 -17.71 -8.92
C VAL A 136 -62.38 -18.40 -7.74
N CYS A 137 -62.35 -17.77 -6.57
CA CYS A 137 -63.00 -18.26 -5.36
C CYS A 137 -64.47 -17.85 -5.35
N THR A 138 -65.36 -18.76 -4.98
CA THR A 138 -66.82 -18.49 -4.96
C THR A 138 -67.31 -17.89 -3.65
N VAL A 139 -66.55 -18.10 -2.57
CA VAL A 139 -66.69 -17.54 -1.21
C VAL A 139 -65.28 -17.22 -0.65
N VAL A 140 -65.18 -16.63 0.54
CA VAL A 140 -63.88 -16.24 1.14
C VAL A 140 -63.14 -17.45 1.69
N GLU A 141 -63.87 -18.42 2.21
CA GLU A 141 -63.35 -19.64 2.83
C GLU A 141 -62.53 -20.49 1.85
N GLU A 142 -62.86 -20.45 0.56
CA GLU A 142 -62.05 -21.08 -0.52
C GLU A 142 -60.66 -20.43 -0.69
N LEU A 143 -60.43 -19.20 -0.22
CA LEU A 143 -59.10 -18.58 -0.21
C LEU A 143 -58.22 -19.17 0.92
N HIS A 144 -58.83 -19.58 2.03
CA HIS A 144 -58.13 -20.12 3.19
C HIS A 144 -57.53 -21.52 2.93
N ASP A 145 -58.02 -22.23 1.91
CA ASP A 145 -57.39 -23.46 1.40
C ASP A 145 -55.99 -23.22 0.77
N TYR A 146 -55.68 -21.98 0.39
CA TYR A 146 -54.44 -21.62 -0.33
C TYR A 146 -53.55 -20.59 0.39
N VAL A 147 -54.12 -19.73 1.24
CA VAL A 147 -53.40 -18.69 1.98
C VAL A 147 -53.83 -18.75 3.44
N ASP A 148 -52.89 -18.66 4.38
CA ASP A 148 -53.27 -18.77 5.80
C ASP A 148 -54.08 -17.56 6.27
N ALA A 149 -55.10 -17.79 7.10
CA ALA A 149 -55.93 -16.73 7.66
C ALA A 149 -55.12 -15.77 8.54
N THR A 150 -53.98 -16.20 9.10
CA THR A 150 -53.07 -15.30 9.85
C THR A 150 -52.35 -14.28 8.97
N GLU A 151 -52.31 -14.50 7.65
CA GLU A 151 -51.57 -13.69 6.66
C GLU A 151 -52.51 -12.83 5.78
N LEU A 152 -53.82 -12.93 6.02
CA LEU A 152 -54.88 -12.18 5.36
C LEU A 152 -55.49 -11.14 6.29
N THR A 153 -55.83 -9.96 5.76
CA THR A 153 -56.48 -8.90 6.56
C THR A 153 -57.94 -9.24 6.86
N ILE A 154 -58.54 -8.53 7.81
CA ILE A 154 -59.89 -8.80 8.34
C ILE A 154 -60.96 -8.70 7.24
N GLU A 155 -60.78 -7.81 6.26
CA GLU A 155 -61.68 -7.65 5.10
C GLU A 155 -61.70 -8.91 4.21
N LEU A 156 -60.59 -9.64 4.18
CA LEU A 156 -60.40 -10.91 3.47
C LEU A 156 -60.67 -12.13 4.37
N GLY A 157 -61.32 -11.95 5.53
CA GLY A 157 -61.70 -13.05 6.43
C GLY A 157 -60.58 -13.57 7.33
N GLY A 158 -59.40 -12.95 7.29
CA GLY A 158 -58.25 -13.32 8.12
C GLY A 158 -58.15 -12.55 9.43
N THR A 159 -56.98 -12.67 10.08
CA THR A 159 -56.69 -12.08 11.40
C THR A 159 -55.48 -11.13 11.38
N LEU A 160 -54.92 -10.80 10.21
CA LEU A 160 -53.77 -9.92 10.09
C LEU A 160 -54.15 -8.46 10.38
N PRO A 161 -53.58 -7.80 11.42
CA PRO A 161 -53.80 -6.38 11.65
C PRO A 161 -53.10 -5.53 10.58
N TYR A 162 -53.82 -4.58 9.99
CA TYR A 162 -53.26 -3.63 9.04
C TYR A 162 -53.92 -2.25 9.15
N PHE A 163 -53.11 -1.20 9.30
CA PHE A 163 -53.57 0.19 9.40
C PHE A 163 -52.94 1.03 8.30
N HIS A 164 -53.64 1.20 7.19
CA HIS A 164 -53.07 1.77 5.95
C HIS A 164 -52.44 3.16 6.14
N GLN A 165 -53.13 4.08 6.82
CA GLN A 165 -52.64 5.45 7.05
C GLN A 165 -51.37 5.48 7.92
N HIS A 166 -51.29 4.60 8.92
CA HIS A 166 -50.13 4.45 9.80
C HIS A 166 -48.95 3.84 9.05
N TRP A 167 -49.19 2.84 8.21
CA TRP A 167 -48.17 2.29 7.32
C TRP A 167 -47.62 3.35 6.35
N ILE A 168 -48.46 4.20 5.75
CA ILE A 168 -48.02 5.35 4.95
C ILE A 168 -47.12 6.27 5.79
N GLN A 169 -47.52 6.63 7.02
CA GLN A 169 -46.74 7.51 7.90
C GLN A 169 -45.35 6.94 8.23
N GLN A 170 -45.27 5.68 8.67
CA GLN A 170 -44.00 5.00 8.92
C GLN A 170 -43.15 4.93 7.64
N ARG A 171 -43.76 4.61 6.49
CA ARG A 171 -43.06 4.50 5.21
C ARG A 171 -42.51 5.84 4.71
N MET A 172 -43.23 6.95 4.91
CA MET A 172 -42.74 8.32 4.64
C MET A 172 -41.56 8.68 5.54
N ALA A 173 -41.64 8.41 6.84
CA ALA A 173 -40.55 8.71 7.76
C ALA A 173 -39.27 7.91 7.42
N LEU A 174 -39.42 6.63 7.06
CA LEU A 174 -38.34 5.76 6.62
C LEU A 174 -37.69 6.23 5.30
N GLU A 175 -38.46 6.63 4.29
CA GLU A 175 -37.88 7.14 3.04
C GLU A 175 -37.21 8.50 3.21
N ASN A 176 -37.79 9.40 4.03
CA ASN A 176 -37.15 10.66 4.38
C ASN A 176 -35.82 10.44 5.12
N TYR A 177 -35.76 9.48 6.05
CA TYR A 177 -34.53 9.10 6.72
C TYR A 177 -33.49 8.48 5.75
N SER A 178 -33.92 7.62 4.83
CA SER A 178 -33.04 7.05 3.80
C SER A 178 -32.41 8.12 2.90
N ASN A 179 -33.13 9.20 2.59
CA ASN A 179 -32.60 10.33 1.83
C ASN A 179 -31.56 11.14 2.64
N GLU A 180 -31.78 11.29 3.94
CA GLU A 180 -30.89 11.99 4.86
C GLU A 180 -29.59 11.21 5.11
N THR A 181 -29.65 9.88 5.32
CA THR A 181 -28.46 9.03 5.43
C THR A 181 -27.65 9.00 4.13
N ASN A 182 -28.32 8.99 2.97
CA ASN A 182 -27.66 9.14 1.66
C ASN A 182 -26.95 10.50 1.52
N SER A 183 -27.59 11.59 1.96
CA SER A 183 -27.01 12.95 1.95
C SER A 183 -25.77 13.06 2.83
N VAL A 184 -25.85 12.55 4.07
CA VAL A 184 -24.70 12.49 4.99
C VAL A 184 -23.57 11.65 4.39
N SER A 185 -23.87 10.46 3.87
CA SER A 185 -22.87 9.59 3.21
C SER A 185 -22.20 10.30 2.02
N SER A 186 -22.95 11.10 1.25
CA SER A 186 -22.40 11.90 0.15
C SER A 186 -21.42 12.97 0.65
N MET A 187 -21.73 13.67 1.74
CA MET A 187 -20.82 14.67 2.32
C MET A 187 -19.53 14.04 2.88
N LEU A 188 -19.63 12.86 3.50
CA LEU A 188 -18.45 12.10 3.97
C LEU A 188 -17.58 11.64 2.80
N ASN A 189 -18.19 11.17 1.71
CA ASN A 189 -17.48 10.77 0.49
C ASN A 189 -16.82 11.97 -0.21
N GLU A 190 -17.51 13.11 -0.37
CA GLU A 190 -16.95 14.31 -0.99
C GLU A 190 -15.72 14.84 -0.22
N PHE A 191 -15.79 14.85 1.11
CA PHE A 191 -14.64 15.15 1.97
C PHE A 191 -13.49 14.15 1.75
N THR A 192 -13.80 12.85 1.77
CA THR A 192 -12.81 11.77 1.61
C THR A 192 -12.11 11.82 0.25
N GLU A 193 -12.84 12.05 -0.84
CA GLU A 193 -12.27 12.18 -2.19
C GLU A 193 -11.44 13.45 -2.34
N ARG A 194 -11.91 14.59 -1.79
CA ARG A 194 -11.10 15.82 -1.74
C ARG A 194 -9.79 15.60 -1.00
N LEU A 195 -9.82 15.01 0.19
CA LEU A 195 -8.59 14.73 0.96
C LEU A 195 -7.68 13.71 0.28
N ALA A 196 -8.25 12.71 -0.42
CA ALA A 196 -7.46 11.76 -1.20
C ALA A 196 -6.69 12.46 -2.34
N ASN A 197 -7.35 13.39 -3.05
CA ASN A 197 -6.76 14.19 -4.11
C ASN A 197 -5.73 15.22 -3.57
N ASP A 198 -6.05 15.90 -2.47
CA ASP A 198 -5.14 16.84 -1.79
C ASP A 198 -3.87 16.11 -1.27
N SER A 199 -3.92 14.79 -1.04
CA SER A 199 -2.81 14.00 -0.47
C SER A 199 -1.63 13.68 -1.40
N VAL A 200 -1.60 14.27 -2.61
CA VAL A 200 -0.51 14.15 -3.58
C VAL A 200 0.67 15.07 -3.23
N ASP A 201 0.39 16.33 -2.85
CA ASP A 201 1.40 17.34 -2.55
C ASP A 201 1.59 17.48 -1.03
N LEU A 202 2.63 16.82 -0.50
CA LEU A 202 3.03 16.94 0.90
C LEU A 202 3.54 18.37 1.19
N PRO A 203 3.03 19.07 2.24
CA PRO A 203 3.44 20.43 2.55
C PRO A 203 4.95 20.62 2.66
N ASN A 204 5.44 21.76 2.16
CA ASN A 204 6.88 22.05 2.11
C ASN A 204 7.38 22.74 3.38
N THR A 205 6.51 23.40 4.15
CA THR A 205 6.87 24.00 5.45
C THR A 205 6.07 23.40 6.61
N LYS A 206 6.59 23.64 7.82
CA LYS A 206 6.01 23.23 9.10
C LYS A 206 4.69 23.96 9.40
N GLU A 207 4.61 25.24 9.02
CA GLU A 207 3.43 26.11 9.17
C GLU A 207 2.31 25.63 8.24
N GLN A 208 2.64 25.37 6.97
CA GLN A 208 1.69 24.83 5.99
C GLN A 208 1.11 23.48 6.43
N SER A 209 1.94 22.59 6.98
CA SER A 209 1.45 21.30 7.50
C SER A 209 0.61 21.43 8.78
N ALA A 210 0.86 22.44 9.61
CA ALA A 210 0.07 22.71 10.82
C ALA A 210 -1.31 23.31 10.50
N ASP A 211 -1.37 24.33 9.62
CA ASP A 211 -2.64 24.90 9.13
C ASP A 211 -3.51 23.84 8.46
N LEU A 212 -2.93 23.08 7.53
CA LEU A 212 -3.62 22.04 6.79
C LEU A 212 -4.22 20.97 7.73
N LEU A 213 -3.47 20.56 8.76
CA LEU A 213 -3.94 19.61 9.76
C LEU A 213 -5.08 20.19 10.62
N CYS A 214 -4.97 21.45 11.03
CA CYS A 214 -5.98 22.15 11.82
C CYS A 214 -7.29 22.28 11.03
N ARG A 215 -7.24 22.85 9.82
CA ARG A 215 -8.40 23.09 8.96
C ARG A 215 -9.17 21.81 8.67
N HIS A 216 -8.48 20.74 8.28
CA HIS A 216 -9.14 19.45 8.01
C HIS A 216 -9.71 18.79 9.27
N ALA A 217 -9.10 18.98 10.44
CA ALA A 217 -9.66 18.47 11.70
C ALA A 217 -10.97 19.19 12.09
N VAL A 218 -11.08 20.50 11.84
CA VAL A 218 -12.33 21.26 12.03
C VAL A 218 -13.42 20.77 11.07
N GLU A 219 -13.08 20.57 9.78
CA GLU A 219 -14.01 20.01 8.79
C GLU A 219 -14.49 18.59 9.17
N TYR A 220 -13.57 17.70 9.57
CA TYR A 220 -13.88 16.34 10.03
C TYR A 220 -14.81 16.33 11.24
N ASN A 221 -14.51 17.12 12.29
CA ASN A 221 -15.32 17.17 13.51
C ASN A 221 -16.74 17.71 13.23
N LYS A 222 -16.88 18.67 12.31
CA LYS A 222 -18.20 19.15 11.85
C LYS A 222 -19.00 18.03 11.18
N LEU A 223 -18.37 17.25 10.29
CA LEU A 223 -19.01 16.13 9.61
C LEU A 223 -19.43 15.01 10.58
N LYS A 224 -18.56 14.65 11.54
CA LYS A 224 -18.88 13.70 12.63
C LYS A 224 -20.09 14.15 13.44
N LYS A 225 -20.25 15.44 13.71
CA LYS A 225 -21.44 15.96 14.41
C LYS A 225 -22.72 15.77 13.59
N CYS A 226 -22.71 16.15 12.31
CA CYS A 226 -23.86 15.95 11.41
C CYS A 226 -24.22 14.46 11.25
N PHE A 227 -23.21 13.59 11.22
CA PHE A 227 -23.40 12.15 11.19
C PHE A 227 -24.06 11.62 12.48
N ALA A 228 -23.56 12.00 13.65
CA ALA A 228 -24.14 11.59 14.94
C ALA A 228 -25.58 12.11 15.14
N GLU A 229 -25.89 13.31 14.64
CA GLU A 229 -27.25 13.86 14.62
C GLU A 229 -28.19 12.99 13.75
N ALA A 230 -27.72 12.49 12.61
CA ALA A 230 -28.48 11.58 11.75
C ALA A 230 -28.63 10.16 12.36
N VAL A 231 -27.61 9.60 13.02
CA VAL A 231 -27.75 8.31 13.74
C VAL A 231 -28.81 8.43 14.84
N LYS A 232 -28.70 9.43 15.71
CA LYS A 232 -29.65 9.68 16.81
C LYS A 232 -31.10 9.83 16.33
N LYS A 233 -31.30 10.43 15.16
CA LYS A 233 -32.63 10.58 14.55
C LYS A 233 -33.21 9.24 14.10
N GLY A 234 -32.37 8.37 13.53
CA GLY A 234 -32.74 7.00 13.16
C GLY A 234 -33.02 6.11 14.38
N GLU A 235 -32.22 6.23 15.44
CA GLU A 235 -32.46 5.54 16.72
C GLU A 235 -33.80 5.96 17.36
N THR A 236 -34.13 7.25 17.30
CA THR A 236 -35.41 7.78 17.79
C THR A 236 -36.56 7.19 16.98
N LEU A 237 -36.49 7.26 15.64
CA LEU A 237 -37.51 6.69 14.75
C LEU A 237 -37.67 5.17 14.92
N LEU A 238 -36.58 4.46 15.26
CA LEU A 238 -36.60 3.02 15.54
C LEU A 238 -37.27 2.71 16.88
N CYS A 239 -37.14 3.59 17.88
CA CYS A 239 -37.91 3.49 19.12
C CYS A 239 -39.40 3.71 18.86
N ASP A 240 -39.76 4.74 18.08
CA ASP A 240 -41.16 5.07 17.74
C ASP A 240 -41.85 3.88 17.04
N PHE A 241 -41.23 3.34 15.98
CA PHE A 241 -41.78 2.19 15.23
C PHE A 241 -41.90 0.90 16.06
N LYS A 242 -41.13 0.76 17.15
CA LYS A 242 -41.21 -0.40 18.06
C LYS A 242 -42.27 -0.21 19.14
N GLN A 243 -42.44 1.01 19.67
CA GLN A 243 -43.55 1.33 20.58
C GLN A 243 -44.91 1.15 19.88
N ASP A 244 -44.99 1.45 18.57
CA ASP A 244 -46.15 1.10 17.75
C ASP A 244 -46.46 -0.41 17.81
N THR A 245 -45.47 -1.29 17.63
CA THR A 245 -45.70 -2.75 17.64
C THR A 245 -46.10 -3.30 19.01
N ASP A 246 -45.63 -2.71 20.11
CA ASP A 246 -46.05 -3.10 21.46
C ASP A 246 -47.49 -2.66 21.76
N THR A 247 -47.91 -1.50 21.23
CA THR A 247 -49.22 -0.87 21.49
C THR A 247 -50.40 -1.66 20.90
N TYR A 248 -50.21 -2.31 19.75
CA TYR A 248 -51.28 -3.05 19.05
C TYR A 248 -51.43 -4.53 19.45
N HIS A 249 -50.72 -4.99 20.50
CA HIS A 249 -50.77 -6.37 21.01
C HIS A 249 -50.56 -7.47 19.93
N GLY A 250 -49.72 -7.20 18.93
CA GLY A 250 -49.41 -8.15 17.87
C GLY A 250 -48.34 -7.65 16.92
N THR A 251 -47.54 -8.57 16.38
CA THR A 251 -46.47 -8.28 15.43
C THR A 251 -47.04 -7.92 14.06
N ILE A 252 -47.23 -6.63 13.77
CA ILE A 252 -47.70 -6.12 12.47
C ILE A 252 -46.59 -6.31 11.41
N PRO A 253 -46.74 -7.19 10.38
CA PRO A 253 -45.61 -7.52 9.48
C PRO A 253 -45.18 -6.37 8.56
N SER A 254 -46.09 -5.48 8.17
CA SER A 254 -45.75 -4.26 7.42
C SER A 254 -44.87 -3.31 8.24
N THR A 255 -45.14 -3.16 9.54
CA THR A 255 -44.27 -2.41 10.47
C THR A 255 -42.94 -3.14 10.70
N VAL A 256 -42.93 -4.46 10.89
CA VAL A 256 -41.67 -5.23 10.99
C VAL A 256 -40.79 -5.04 9.76
N THR A 257 -41.40 -4.96 8.57
CA THR A 257 -40.67 -4.68 7.32
C THR A 257 -40.02 -3.29 7.34
N ASN A 258 -40.74 -2.26 7.82
CA ASN A 258 -40.19 -0.90 7.99
C ASN A 258 -39.08 -0.85 9.08
N VAL A 259 -39.30 -1.50 10.23
CA VAL A 259 -38.31 -1.64 11.32
C VAL A 259 -37.03 -2.31 10.83
N THR A 260 -37.15 -3.44 10.13
CA THR A 260 -36.00 -4.19 9.58
C THR A 260 -35.22 -3.36 8.55
N ALA A 261 -35.92 -2.52 7.77
CA ALA A 261 -35.26 -1.61 6.83
C ALA A 261 -34.53 -0.47 7.54
N LEU A 262 -35.09 0.08 8.62
CA LEU A 262 -34.48 1.12 9.44
C LEU A 262 -33.24 0.62 10.19
N GLU A 263 -33.30 -0.58 10.77
CA GLU A 263 -32.15 -1.24 11.40
C GLU A 263 -30.99 -1.46 10.41
N ARG A 264 -31.30 -1.83 9.16
CA ARG A 264 -30.29 -1.96 8.10
C ARG A 264 -29.64 -0.62 7.74
N LEU A 265 -30.40 0.47 7.70
CA LEU A 265 -29.85 1.81 7.47
C LEU A 265 -28.94 2.25 8.62
N LEU A 266 -29.30 1.96 9.87
CA LEU A 266 -28.45 2.26 11.04
C LEU A 266 -27.15 1.45 11.04
N VAL A 267 -27.19 0.16 10.69
CA VAL A 267 -25.96 -0.66 10.53
C VAL A 267 -25.10 -0.15 9.37
N GLN A 268 -25.71 0.23 8.24
CA GLN A 268 -24.99 0.83 7.12
C GLN A 268 -24.32 2.17 7.52
N MET A 269 -24.97 2.96 8.37
CA MET A 269 -24.38 4.17 8.95
C MET A 269 -23.18 3.82 9.85
N GLU A 270 -23.28 2.86 10.76
CA GLU A 270 -22.14 2.39 11.60
C GLU A 270 -20.95 1.93 10.76
N GLU A 271 -21.19 1.15 9.70
CA GLU A 271 -20.14 0.73 8.75
C GLU A 271 -19.52 1.93 8.00
N THR A 272 -20.33 2.94 7.64
CA THR A 272 -19.89 4.16 6.95
C THR A 272 -19.05 5.06 7.87
N GLU A 273 -19.47 5.24 9.13
CA GLU A 273 -18.70 5.98 10.15
C GLU A 273 -17.33 5.37 10.36
N LYS A 274 -17.27 4.05 10.49
CA LYS A 274 -16.02 3.34 10.68
C LYS A 274 -15.07 3.50 9.50
N VAL A 275 -15.57 3.42 8.26
CA VAL A 275 -14.75 3.64 7.05
C VAL A 275 -14.21 5.08 7.00
N PHE A 276 -15.00 6.06 7.42
CA PHE A 276 -14.60 7.47 7.51
C PHE A 276 -13.53 7.71 8.59
N ASP A 277 -13.67 7.09 9.76
CA ASP A 277 -12.72 7.18 10.87
C ASP A 277 -11.40 6.43 10.55
N ASP A 278 -11.49 5.21 10.00
CA ASP A 278 -10.33 4.42 9.54
C ASP A 278 -9.54 5.20 8.46
N PHE A 279 -10.22 5.93 7.57
CA PHE A 279 -9.58 6.84 6.61
C PHE A 279 -8.93 8.05 7.31
N TRP A 280 -9.59 8.66 8.28
CA TRP A 280 -9.09 9.83 8.98
C TRP A 280 -7.88 9.53 9.91
N GLU A 281 -7.80 8.36 10.55
CA GLU A 281 -6.57 7.95 11.27
C GLU A 281 -5.38 7.90 10.29
N GLN A 282 -5.58 7.30 9.10
CA GLN A 282 -4.54 7.16 8.09
C GLN A 282 -4.12 8.50 7.46
N PHE A 283 -5.08 9.35 7.08
CA PHE A 283 -4.79 10.67 6.49
C PHE A 283 -4.13 11.61 7.51
N SER A 284 -4.73 11.76 8.71
CA SER A 284 -4.17 12.63 9.74
C SER A 284 -2.84 12.08 10.30
N GLY A 285 -2.65 10.76 10.32
CA GLY A 285 -1.38 10.11 10.64
C GLY A 285 -0.26 10.43 9.64
N ARG A 286 -0.54 10.36 8.33
CA ARG A 286 0.38 10.82 7.27
C ARG A 286 0.74 12.30 7.46
N LEU A 287 -0.25 13.17 7.64
CA LEU A 287 -0.03 14.61 7.72
C LEU A 287 0.72 15.03 9.00
N LYS A 288 0.44 14.39 10.15
CA LYS A 288 1.23 14.55 11.38
C LYS A 288 2.69 14.14 11.20
N GLN A 289 2.96 13.02 10.52
CA GLN A 289 4.35 12.62 10.21
C GLN A 289 5.04 13.59 9.25
N CYS A 290 4.32 14.16 8.28
CA CYS A 290 4.86 15.23 7.44
C CYS A 290 5.24 16.45 8.28
N HIS A 291 4.37 16.89 9.19
CA HIS A 291 4.63 18.03 10.09
C HIS A 291 5.87 17.78 10.97
N SER A 292 5.94 16.63 11.65
CA SER A 292 7.09 16.30 12.50
C SER A 292 8.38 16.10 11.70
N LEU A 293 8.31 15.59 10.47
CA LEU A 293 9.44 15.57 9.54
C LEU A 293 9.92 16.99 9.22
N ARG A 294 9.04 17.92 8.82
CA ARG A 294 9.43 19.31 8.52
C ARG A 294 10.04 20.02 9.73
N ALA A 295 9.49 19.80 10.93
CA ALA A 295 10.06 20.32 12.17
C ALA A 295 11.46 19.74 12.47
N PHE A 296 11.69 18.44 12.19
CA PHE A 296 13.02 17.83 12.27
C PHE A 296 13.99 18.41 11.22
N GLU A 297 13.56 18.61 9.97
CA GLU A 297 14.40 19.16 8.90
C GLU A 297 14.81 20.62 9.16
N GLU A 298 13.89 21.44 9.66
CA GLU A 298 14.17 22.80 10.15
C GLU A 298 15.19 22.78 11.30
N SER A 299 14.94 21.98 12.34
CA SER A 299 15.83 21.86 13.51
C SER A 299 17.23 21.36 13.13
N PHE A 300 17.31 20.41 12.19
CA PHE A 300 18.57 19.91 11.64
C PHE A 300 19.39 21.01 10.97
N ASN A 301 18.77 21.85 10.13
CA ASN A 301 19.48 22.95 9.47
C ASN A 301 20.05 23.95 10.49
N ILE A 302 19.29 24.26 11.54
CA ILE A 302 19.72 25.17 12.63
C ILE A 302 20.91 24.58 13.40
N VAL A 303 20.81 23.32 13.83
CA VAL A 303 21.88 22.63 14.59
C VAL A 303 23.13 22.43 13.72
N GLN A 304 22.98 22.00 12.46
CA GLN A 304 24.11 21.78 11.55
C GLN A 304 24.89 23.07 11.29
N CYS A 305 24.19 24.19 11.05
CA CYS A 305 24.84 25.50 10.89
C CYS A 305 25.59 25.92 12.16
N SER A 306 24.99 25.81 13.34
CA SER A 306 25.64 26.24 14.59
C SER A 306 26.82 25.33 14.99
N LEU A 307 26.74 24.02 14.74
CA LEU A 307 27.88 23.11 14.94
C LEU A 307 29.03 23.42 13.98
N ASN A 308 28.75 23.73 12.70
CA ASN A 308 29.77 24.12 11.73
C ASN A 308 30.44 25.46 12.10
N GLU A 309 29.68 26.44 12.58
CA GLU A 309 30.18 27.72 13.11
C GLU A 309 31.14 27.49 14.30
N HIS A 310 30.76 26.66 15.28
CA HIS A 310 31.63 26.35 16.43
C HIS A 310 32.86 25.53 16.00
N LEU A 311 32.73 24.64 15.01
CA LEU A 311 33.85 23.90 14.41
C LEU A 311 34.82 24.80 13.65
N GLN A 312 34.36 25.91 13.06
CA GLN A 312 35.21 26.94 12.47
C GLN A 312 35.96 27.72 13.57
N ILE A 313 35.24 28.26 14.56
CA ILE A 313 35.83 29.05 15.67
C ILE A 313 36.95 28.28 16.37
N ILE A 314 36.73 27.00 16.74
CA ILE A 314 37.76 26.18 17.39
C ILE A 314 38.96 25.85 16.48
N SER A 315 38.83 25.99 15.16
CA SER A 315 39.94 25.83 14.21
C SER A 315 40.72 27.11 13.97
N GLU A 316 40.11 28.28 14.20
CA GLU A 316 40.76 29.59 14.17
C GLU A 316 41.50 29.89 15.48
N MET A 317 41.06 29.28 16.60
CA MET A 317 41.77 29.24 17.89
C MET A 317 43.12 28.50 17.80
N THR A 318 44.12 29.18 17.24
CA THR A 318 45.46 28.63 16.93
C THR A 318 46.55 29.10 17.89
N ASP A 319 46.49 30.34 18.38
CA ASP A 319 47.44 30.95 19.34
C ASP A 319 47.70 30.03 20.56
N VAL A 320 48.98 29.77 20.88
CA VAL A 320 49.37 28.93 22.03
C VAL A 320 49.98 29.72 23.19
N GLY A 321 50.11 31.04 23.07
CA GLY A 321 50.64 31.94 24.10
C GLY A 321 52.17 31.96 24.23
N ASP A 322 52.72 33.15 24.38
CA ASP A 322 54.16 33.47 24.55
C ASP A 322 54.60 33.59 26.01
N SER A 323 53.64 33.56 26.93
CA SER A 323 53.78 33.90 28.34
C SER A 323 52.74 33.17 29.19
N VAL A 324 53.05 32.90 30.47
CA VAL A 324 52.14 32.18 31.37
C VAL A 324 50.80 32.91 31.53
N GLU A 325 50.83 34.24 31.52
CA GLU A 325 49.65 35.10 31.60
C GLU A 325 48.79 34.98 30.35
N ARG A 326 49.37 35.04 29.14
CA ARG A 326 48.62 34.85 27.89
C ARG A 326 48.00 33.45 27.80
N VAL A 327 48.72 32.42 28.24
CA VAL A 327 48.18 31.04 28.23
C VAL A 327 47.02 30.87 29.22
N LYS A 328 47.04 31.52 30.39
CA LYS A 328 45.88 31.55 31.30
C LYS A 328 44.67 32.21 30.63
N THR A 329 44.85 33.38 30.00
CA THR A 329 43.75 34.04 29.27
C THR A 329 43.21 33.17 28.13
N LEU A 330 44.07 32.48 27.39
CA LEU A 330 43.67 31.50 26.36
C LEU A 330 42.89 30.30 26.92
N LEU A 331 43.19 29.85 28.14
CA LEU A 331 42.45 28.80 28.83
C LEU A 331 41.08 29.30 29.33
N ASP A 332 41.01 30.54 29.84
CA ASP A 332 39.75 31.18 30.23
C ASP A 332 38.84 31.45 29.01
N GLU A 333 39.42 31.92 27.89
CA GLU A 333 38.76 32.07 26.58
C GLU A 333 38.19 30.72 26.09
N LEU A 334 38.99 29.64 26.18
CA LEU A 334 38.56 28.30 25.80
C LEU A 334 37.45 27.76 26.71
N ALA A 335 37.53 27.97 28.03
CA ALA A 335 36.52 27.50 28.97
C ALA A 335 35.17 28.21 28.75
N ALA A 336 35.19 29.51 28.45
CA ALA A 336 33.99 30.25 28.05
C ALA A 336 33.39 29.72 26.73
N PHE A 337 34.24 29.36 25.75
CA PHE A 337 33.79 28.79 24.49
C PHE A 337 33.29 27.33 24.62
N GLN A 338 33.90 26.51 25.47
CA GLN A 338 33.41 25.16 25.81
C GLN A 338 31.98 25.20 26.33
N LYS A 339 31.66 26.16 27.22
CA LYS A 339 30.30 26.37 27.71
C LYS A 339 29.30 26.75 26.61
N SER A 340 29.71 27.53 25.61
CA SER A 340 28.88 27.79 24.41
C SER A 340 28.62 26.51 23.61
N CYS A 341 29.62 25.63 23.52
CA CYS A 341 29.49 24.34 22.84
C CYS A 341 28.52 23.39 23.57
N GLU A 342 28.55 23.33 24.90
CA GLU A 342 27.64 22.49 25.72
C GLU A 342 26.16 22.73 25.37
N GLU A 343 25.75 23.99 25.19
CA GLU A 343 24.40 24.34 24.77
C GLU A 343 24.04 23.79 23.37
N LYS A 344 24.99 23.80 22.42
CA LYS A 344 24.78 23.29 21.06
C LYS A 344 24.81 21.77 21.00
N ILE A 345 25.64 21.14 21.83
CA ILE A 345 25.71 19.68 21.99
C ILE A 345 24.35 19.18 22.52
N LYS A 346 23.79 19.82 23.55
CA LYS A 346 22.45 19.47 24.05
C LYS A 346 21.36 19.59 22.98
N LEU A 347 21.35 20.69 22.20
CA LEU A 347 20.42 20.84 21.07
C LEU A 347 20.60 19.74 20.00
N SER A 348 21.82 19.21 19.84
CA SER A 348 22.09 18.07 18.97
C SER A 348 21.56 16.75 19.54
N GLU A 349 21.62 16.55 20.86
CA GLU A 349 21.05 15.38 21.54
C GLU A 349 19.50 15.37 21.46
N ASP A 350 18.86 16.51 21.71
CA ASP A 350 17.41 16.69 21.59
C ASP A 350 16.94 16.40 20.14
N LEU A 351 17.71 16.85 19.13
CA LEU A 351 17.45 16.58 17.72
C LEU A 351 17.61 15.10 17.36
N LEU A 352 18.67 14.44 17.85
CA LEU A 352 18.92 13.01 17.63
C LEU A 352 17.82 12.14 18.26
N TYR A 353 17.35 12.51 19.45
CA TYR A 353 16.22 11.85 20.11
C TYR A 353 14.92 11.99 19.29
N SER A 354 14.64 13.19 18.76
CA SER A 354 13.51 13.44 17.85
C SER A 354 13.59 12.59 16.56
N GLY A 355 14.76 12.54 15.92
CA GLY A 355 15.01 11.68 14.76
C GLY A 355 14.78 10.18 15.06
N GLY A 356 15.23 9.71 16.23
CA GLY A 356 15.00 8.35 16.70
C GLY A 356 13.52 7.99 16.89
N GLN A 357 12.72 8.92 17.41
CA GLN A 357 11.26 8.73 17.51
C GLN A 357 10.60 8.63 16.12
N LEU A 358 11.01 9.48 15.17
CA LEU A 358 10.48 9.44 13.80
C LEU A 358 10.78 8.09 13.13
N LEU A 359 12.02 7.61 13.20
CA LEU A 359 12.47 6.33 12.62
C LEU A 359 11.75 5.10 13.19
N THR A 360 11.30 5.17 14.46
CA THR A 360 10.60 4.07 15.17
C THR A 360 9.07 4.15 15.10
N SER A 361 8.49 5.26 14.62
CA SER A 361 7.05 5.44 14.46
C SER A 361 6.39 4.52 13.40
N LYS A 362 5.05 4.35 13.43
CA LYS A 362 4.27 3.63 12.40
C LYS A 362 4.47 4.29 11.02
N ARG A 363 5.41 3.82 10.19
CA ARG A 363 5.83 4.52 8.96
C ARG A 363 4.69 4.64 7.93
N PHE A 364 4.18 5.85 7.70
CA PHE A 364 3.30 6.19 6.57
C PHE A 364 4.00 7.02 5.48
N ILE A 365 5.24 7.45 5.72
CA ILE A 365 6.11 8.21 4.80
C ILE A 365 7.48 7.49 4.74
N VAL A 366 8.19 7.63 3.62
CA VAL A 366 9.57 7.12 3.45
C VAL A 366 10.55 8.05 4.18
N LEU A 367 11.20 7.54 5.23
CA LEU A 367 12.05 8.32 6.14
C LEU A 367 13.56 8.18 5.88
N GLU A 368 13.94 7.78 4.66
CA GLU A 368 15.34 7.51 4.27
C GLU A 368 16.27 8.73 4.39
N SER A 369 15.70 9.95 4.42
CA SER A 369 16.44 11.21 4.65
C SER A 369 16.78 11.50 6.11
N ILE A 370 16.18 10.81 7.09
CA ILE A 370 16.42 11.09 8.52
C ILE A 370 17.75 10.49 9.00
N GLN A 371 18.02 9.22 8.70
CA GLN A 371 19.22 8.54 9.22
C GLN A 371 20.52 9.28 8.85
N PRO A 372 20.78 9.67 7.59
CA PRO A 372 22.01 10.39 7.24
C PRO A 372 22.14 11.77 7.93
N LYS A 373 21.01 12.42 8.23
CA LYS A 373 20.97 13.68 8.98
C LYS A 373 21.32 13.48 10.46
N CYS A 374 20.87 12.38 11.07
CA CYS A 374 21.29 11.99 12.41
C CYS A 374 22.78 11.62 12.45
N ASP A 375 23.25 10.79 11.52
CA ASP A 375 24.65 10.35 11.45
C ASP A 375 25.61 11.53 11.29
N GLU A 376 25.26 12.52 10.46
CA GLU A 376 26.04 13.74 10.24
C GLU A 376 26.07 14.64 11.49
N VAL A 377 24.94 14.84 12.18
CA VAL A 377 24.92 15.62 13.43
C VAL A 377 25.77 14.95 14.51
N GLN A 378 25.66 13.63 14.67
CA GLN A 378 26.49 12.88 15.62
C GLN A 378 27.99 12.99 15.28
N ARG A 379 28.35 12.91 14.00
CA ARG A 379 29.73 13.10 13.51
C ARG A 379 30.26 14.50 13.79
N LEU A 380 29.45 15.55 13.56
CA LEU A 380 29.82 16.94 13.82
C LEU A 380 30.03 17.19 15.33
N THR A 381 29.12 16.72 16.17
CA THR A 381 29.22 16.81 17.64
C THR A 381 30.47 16.09 18.18
N GLN A 382 30.77 14.88 17.70
CA GLN A 382 32.02 14.20 18.08
C GLN A 382 33.26 14.98 17.63
N THR A 383 33.28 15.46 16.37
CA THR A 383 34.40 16.25 15.82
C THR A 383 34.64 17.53 16.62
N LEU A 384 33.59 18.14 17.18
CA LEU A 384 33.70 19.34 18.02
C LEU A 384 34.33 19.00 19.37
N ASN A 385 33.87 17.94 20.04
CA ASN A 385 34.45 17.46 21.29
C ASN A 385 35.94 17.09 21.15
N ASP A 386 36.30 16.33 20.11
CA ASP A 386 37.69 15.95 19.82
C ASP A 386 38.60 17.18 19.63
N ARG A 387 38.09 18.24 18.97
CA ARG A 387 38.82 19.51 18.79
C ARG A 387 38.94 20.31 20.07
N LEU A 388 37.88 20.39 20.88
CA LEU A 388 37.90 21.07 22.18
C LEU A 388 38.89 20.42 23.14
N GLU A 389 38.87 19.09 23.25
CA GLU A 389 39.82 18.36 24.10
C GLU A 389 41.26 18.53 23.60
N LYS A 390 41.51 18.35 22.30
CA LYS A 390 42.85 18.55 21.73
C LYS A 390 43.37 19.97 21.94
N ARG A 391 42.52 20.99 21.80
CA ARG A 391 42.86 22.40 22.05
C ARG A 391 43.22 22.64 23.53
N LEU A 392 42.44 22.07 24.44
CA LEU A 392 42.70 22.12 25.89
C LEU A 392 44.02 21.43 26.25
N GLN A 393 44.31 20.26 25.67
CA GLN A 393 45.58 19.55 25.87
C GLN A 393 46.78 20.38 25.37
N THR A 394 46.68 21.00 24.19
CA THR A 394 47.74 21.88 23.64
C THR A 394 48.00 23.10 24.53
N LEU A 395 46.95 23.80 24.99
CA LEU A 395 47.12 24.95 25.88
C LEU A 395 47.71 24.56 27.24
N ASN A 396 47.32 23.42 27.80
CA ASN A 396 47.93 22.91 29.04
C ASN A 396 49.43 22.58 28.86
N LYS A 397 49.81 21.93 27.76
CA LYS A 397 51.24 21.70 27.42
C LYS A 397 52.00 23.03 27.28
N SER A 398 51.42 24.03 26.61
CA SER A 398 52.02 25.36 26.49
C SER A 398 52.16 26.07 27.84
N CYS A 399 51.15 25.94 28.72
CA CYS A 399 51.19 26.51 30.07
C CYS A 399 52.36 25.92 30.88
N GLU A 400 52.59 24.60 30.79
CA GLU A 400 53.74 23.97 31.42
C GLU A 400 55.07 24.43 30.81
N LEU A 401 55.16 24.51 29.47
CA LEU A 401 56.34 25.01 28.76
C LEU A 401 56.71 26.43 29.23
N GLN A 402 55.75 27.37 29.18
CA GLN A 402 55.97 28.76 29.60
C GLN A 402 56.29 28.85 31.10
N ALA A 403 55.64 28.06 31.96
CA ALA A 403 55.94 28.05 33.39
C ALA A 403 57.34 27.50 33.71
N ARG A 404 57.88 26.59 32.90
CA ARG A 404 59.28 26.14 33.00
C ARG A 404 60.25 27.21 32.47
N ILE A 405 59.96 27.85 31.34
CA ILE A 405 60.75 28.95 30.76
C ILE A 405 60.87 30.12 31.75
N GLN A 406 59.75 30.51 32.38
CA GLN A 406 59.72 31.56 33.40
C GLN A 406 60.60 31.20 34.61
N LYS A 407 60.39 30.04 35.24
CA LYS A 407 61.18 29.60 36.40
C LYS A 407 62.67 29.50 36.11
N ALA A 408 63.05 29.01 34.93
CA ALA A 408 64.43 28.97 34.48
C ALA A 408 65.01 30.40 34.32
N SER A 409 64.23 31.33 33.79
CA SER A 409 64.64 32.74 33.64
C SER A 409 64.80 33.46 34.98
N GLU A 410 63.87 33.23 35.93
CA GLU A 410 63.93 33.74 37.29
C GLU A 410 65.15 33.18 38.07
N TRP A 411 65.43 31.88 37.92
CA TRP A 411 66.63 31.25 38.48
C TRP A 411 67.91 31.83 37.89
N CYS A 412 67.99 31.99 36.56
CA CYS A 412 69.13 32.63 35.90
C CYS A 412 69.36 34.06 36.39
N ALA A 413 68.29 34.85 36.57
CA ALA A 413 68.38 36.21 37.11
C ALA A 413 68.92 36.22 38.56
N LYS A 414 68.44 35.30 39.42
CA LYS A 414 68.96 35.13 40.79
C LYS A 414 70.44 34.70 40.78
N GLY A 415 70.83 33.80 39.87
CA GLY A 415 72.23 33.37 39.72
C GLY A 415 73.16 34.50 39.30
N VAL A 416 72.76 35.32 38.32
CA VAL A 416 73.51 36.51 37.90
C VAL A 416 73.62 37.54 39.03
N MET A 417 72.57 37.74 39.84
CA MET A 417 72.62 38.61 41.03
C MET A 417 73.62 38.11 42.09
N LEU A 418 73.68 36.80 42.35
CA LEU A 418 74.65 36.21 43.28
C LEU A 418 76.08 36.26 42.72
N LEU A 419 76.26 36.05 41.42
CA LEU A 419 77.56 36.14 40.74
C LEU A 419 78.10 37.57 40.69
N GLY A 420 77.23 38.57 40.47
CA GLY A 420 77.56 40.00 40.48
C GLY A 420 77.76 40.61 41.87
N SER A 421 77.54 39.83 42.94
CA SER A 421 77.78 40.28 44.32
C SER A 421 79.27 40.20 44.65
N GLU A 422 80.01 41.28 44.37
CA GLU A 422 81.39 41.42 44.84
C GLU A 422 81.45 41.64 46.36
N PRO A 423 82.39 40.98 47.08
CA PRO A 423 82.52 41.09 48.54
C PRO A 423 83.14 42.42 49.01
N ALA A 424 83.18 43.44 48.15
CA ALA A 424 83.78 44.74 48.45
C ALA A 424 82.81 45.71 49.15
N ASP A 425 81.51 45.67 48.80
CA ASP A 425 80.51 46.67 49.22
C ASP A 425 79.41 46.12 50.16
N LYS A 426 79.45 44.83 50.51
CA LYS A 426 78.55 44.22 51.52
C LYS A 426 79.34 43.30 52.44
N CYS A 427 79.07 43.41 53.75
CA CYS A 427 79.79 42.70 54.80
C CYS A 427 79.34 41.23 54.90
N ILE A 428 79.78 40.40 53.94
CA ILE A 428 79.46 38.98 53.80
C ILE A 428 80.79 38.21 53.71
N SER A 429 80.95 37.13 54.48
CA SER A 429 82.17 36.32 54.47
C SER A 429 82.26 35.40 53.25
N ALA A 430 83.47 34.98 52.88
CA ALA A 430 83.67 34.08 51.74
C ALA A 430 82.96 32.71 51.93
N GLU A 431 82.82 32.28 53.18
CA GLU A 431 82.13 31.06 53.61
C GLU A 431 80.60 31.22 53.51
N GLN A 432 80.06 32.42 53.79
CA GLN A 432 78.63 32.72 53.60
C GLN A 432 78.29 32.76 52.11
N SER A 433 79.07 33.48 51.29
CA SER A 433 78.90 33.51 49.83
C SER A 433 79.16 32.14 49.16
N LEU A 434 79.92 31.25 49.80
CA LEU A 434 80.01 29.85 49.38
C LEU A 434 78.69 29.12 49.67
N THR A 435 78.19 29.22 50.91
CA THR A 435 76.98 28.53 51.38
C THR A 435 75.74 28.93 50.57
N GLU A 436 75.51 30.24 50.37
CA GLU A 436 74.38 30.76 49.58
C GLU A 436 74.43 30.29 48.12
N LEU A 437 75.63 30.15 47.56
CA LEU A 437 75.83 29.69 46.18
C LEU A 437 75.69 28.17 46.05
N GLU A 438 76.07 27.38 47.06
CA GLU A 438 75.82 25.94 47.11
C GLU A 438 74.33 25.61 47.30
N GLU A 439 73.62 26.37 48.12
CA GLU A 439 72.15 26.27 48.25
C GLU A 439 71.44 26.67 46.94
N PHE A 440 71.88 27.77 46.31
CA PHE A 440 71.36 28.18 45.00
C PHE A 440 71.59 27.11 43.92
N MET A 441 72.78 26.52 43.83
CA MET A 441 73.05 25.42 42.88
C MET A 441 72.22 24.17 43.19
N SER A 442 72.04 23.84 44.47
CA SER A 442 71.16 22.72 44.88
C SER A 442 69.71 22.92 44.44
N SER A 443 69.24 24.17 44.34
CA SER A 443 67.88 24.47 43.88
C SER A 443 67.63 24.23 42.38
N ALA A 444 68.67 24.07 41.56
CA ALA A 444 68.56 23.88 40.11
C ALA A 444 67.74 22.64 39.72
N HIS A 445 67.84 21.55 40.49
CA HIS A 445 67.08 20.31 40.28
C HIS A 445 65.56 20.53 40.26
N HIS A 446 65.04 21.55 40.97
CA HIS A 446 63.62 21.87 40.99
C HIS A 446 63.08 22.44 39.66
N LEU A 447 63.96 22.86 38.74
CA LEU A 447 63.57 23.36 37.42
C LEU A 447 63.14 22.25 36.45
N LYS A 448 63.58 21.00 36.66
CA LYS A 448 63.50 19.90 35.68
C LYS A 448 64.14 20.27 34.31
N VAL A 449 65.22 21.06 34.42
CA VAL A 449 66.18 21.60 33.42
C VAL A 449 67.27 20.65 32.89
N GLU A 450 67.32 19.40 33.35
CA GLU A 450 68.59 18.66 33.48
C GLU A 450 69.23 18.20 32.16
N SER A 451 68.46 18.16 31.07
CA SER A 451 68.93 17.74 29.74
C SER A 451 68.16 18.52 28.66
N PRO A 452 68.84 19.37 27.86
CA PRO A 452 68.19 20.09 26.76
C PRO A 452 67.49 19.16 25.76
N ARG A 453 68.03 17.95 25.52
CA ARG A 453 67.43 16.96 24.62
C ARG A 453 66.09 16.44 25.14
N GLU A 454 66.02 16.14 26.44
CA GLU A 454 64.78 15.69 27.08
C GLU A 454 63.75 16.83 27.16
N PHE A 455 64.20 18.07 27.38
CA PHE A 455 63.31 19.24 27.34
C PHE A 455 62.70 19.46 25.95
N TYR A 456 63.50 19.40 24.87
CA TYR A 456 62.96 19.48 23.51
C TYR A 456 62.03 18.30 23.18
N SER A 457 62.37 17.08 23.60
CA SER A 457 61.52 15.90 23.37
C SER A 457 60.18 15.95 24.12
N LEU A 458 60.15 16.53 25.32
CA LEU A 458 58.91 16.66 26.11
C LEU A 458 57.91 17.66 25.52
N PHE A 459 58.39 18.66 24.78
CA PHE A 459 57.59 19.76 24.23
C PHE A 459 57.66 19.86 22.69
N GLU A 460 58.03 18.78 22.00
CA GLU A 460 58.29 18.78 20.55
C GLU A 460 57.06 19.26 19.73
N ASP A 461 55.85 18.80 20.08
CA ASP A 461 54.58 19.24 19.48
C ASP A 461 54.15 20.68 19.85
N THR A 462 54.83 21.31 20.81
CA THR A 462 54.39 22.56 21.49
C THR A 462 55.32 23.74 21.21
N ILE A 463 56.58 23.49 20.86
CA ILE A 463 57.57 24.53 20.56
C ILE A 463 57.34 25.09 19.15
N THR A 464 56.75 26.29 19.08
CA THR A 464 56.48 27.03 17.85
C THR A 464 57.73 27.75 17.30
N PRO A 465 57.73 28.23 16.04
CA PRO A 465 58.84 29.01 15.49
C PRO A 465 59.18 30.27 16.30
N GLU A 466 58.22 30.86 17.00
CA GLU A 466 58.33 32.10 17.78
C GLU A 466 58.85 31.82 19.20
N THR A 467 58.47 30.68 19.80
CA THR A 467 58.91 30.27 21.14
C THR A 467 60.25 29.53 21.14
N LYS A 468 60.60 28.86 20.04
CA LYS A 468 61.89 28.14 19.87
C LYS A 468 63.15 28.97 20.15
N PRO A 469 63.28 30.24 19.70
CA PRO A 469 64.42 31.09 20.04
C PRO A 469 64.49 31.40 21.55
N ILE A 470 63.33 31.61 22.19
CA ILE A 470 63.23 31.90 23.64
C ILE A 470 63.68 30.68 24.44
N VAL A 471 63.16 29.49 24.12
CA VAL A 471 63.59 28.20 24.70
C VAL A 471 65.10 28.03 24.56
N THR A 472 65.63 28.20 23.34
CA THR A 472 67.07 28.05 23.07
C THR A 472 67.92 29.02 23.90
N GLN A 473 67.50 30.29 23.99
CA GLN A 473 68.20 31.32 24.75
C GLN A 473 68.15 31.08 26.27
N VAL A 474 67.04 30.58 26.80
CA VAL A 474 66.91 30.27 28.24
C VAL A 474 67.69 29.01 28.61
N LEU A 475 67.71 27.98 27.76
CA LEU A 475 68.55 26.80 27.93
C LEU A 475 70.05 27.15 27.91
N GLN A 476 70.49 28.03 26.99
CA GLN A 476 71.89 28.50 26.99
C GLN A 476 72.22 29.32 28.23
N ARG A 477 71.33 30.22 28.69
CA ARG A 477 71.53 30.98 29.93
C ARG A 477 71.64 30.08 31.17
N LEU A 478 70.90 28.97 31.23
CA LEU A 478 71.03 27.99 32.32
C LEU A 478 72.43 27.38 32.35
N ASP A 479 72.96 26.96 31.20
CA ASP A 479 74.32 26.40 31.06
C ASP A 479 75.40 27.44 31.39
N ASP A 480 75.27 28.67 30.85
CA ASP A 480 76.17 29.79 31.12
C ASP A 480 76.22 30.13 32.62
N VAL A 481 75.06 30.28 33.27
CA VAL A 481 74.96 30.62 34.70
C VAL A 481 75.48 29.47 35.58
N THR A 482 75.09 28.23 35.30
CA THR A 482 75.63 27.02 35.97
C THR A 482 77.17 27.01 35.89
N THR A 483 77.70 27.17 34.69
CA THR A 483 79.14 27.20 34.42
C THR A 483 79.86 28.36 35.14
N MET A 484 79.22 29.52 35.27
CA MET A 484 79.77 30.64 36.04
C MET A 484 79.72 30.40 37.56
N CYS A 485 78.63 29.82 38.07
CA CYS A 485 78.49 29.43 39.46
C CYS A 485 79.52 28.38 39.86
N ASP A 486 79.75 27.34 39.04
CA ASP A 486 80.79 26.33 39.29
C ASP A 486 82.20 26.93 39.31
N LYS A 487 82.50 27.84 38.36
CA LYS A 487 83.78 28.59 38.35
C LYS A 487 83.94 29.46 39.61
N ARG A 488 82.86 30.08 40.11
CA ARG A 488 82.87 30.88 41.33
C ARG A 488 83.00 30.01 42.59
N LEU A 489 82.29 28.88 42.68
CA LEU A 489 82.43 27.88 43.75
C LEU A 489 83.86 27.32 43.79
N ALA A 490 84.43 26.92 42.65
CA ALA A 490 85.81 26.46 42.56
C ALA A 490 86.82 27.55 42.95
N SER A 491 86.54 28.82 42.65
CA SER A 491 87.37 29.96 43.06
C SER A 491 87.29 30.20 44.58
N LEU A 492 86.10 30.22 45.17
CA LEU A 492 85.89 30.38 46.62
C LEU A 492 86.54 29.22 47.40
N LYS A 493 86.34 27.98 46.96
CA LYS A 493 86.98 26.78 47.55
C LYS A 493 88.52 26.82 47.44
N ARG A 494 89.09 27.44 46.40
CA ARG A 494 90.55 27.69 46.26
C ARG A 494 91.07 28.88 47.06
N LEU A 495 90.21 29.86 47.37
CA LEU A 495 90.51 30.97 48.27
C LEU A 495 90.65 30.48 49.71
N ILE A 496 89.76 29.56 50.12
CA ILE A 496 89.75 28.94 51.45
C ILE A 496 90.91 27.92 51.62
N ASN A 497 91.31 27.18 50.58
CA ASN A 497 92.25 26.05 50.69
C ASN A 497 93.58 26.27 49.93
N LYS A 498 94.57 26.97 50.53
CA LYS A 498 95.82 27.35 49.81
C LYS A 498 97.14 26.98 50.53
N PRO A 499 97.86 25.94 50.06
CA PRO A 499 99.30 25.74 50.25
C PRO A 499 100.14 26.18 49.01
N ARG A 500 101.47 25.95 49.04
CA ARG A 500 102.46 26.46 48.03
C ARG A 500 102.90 25.40 46.97
N PRO A 501 103.50 25.82 45.82
CA PRO A 501 103.68 24.98 44.62
C PRO A 501 105.13 24.53 44.32
N ILE A 502 105.33 23.62 43.33
CA ILE A 502 106.62 23.28 42.66
C ILE A 502 106.40 22.77 41.20
N LEU A 503 107.48 22.85 40.40
CA LEU A 503 107.72 22.78 38.94
C LEU A 503 107.10 21.68 38.01
N SER A 504 106.69 22.14 36.80
CA SER A 504 106.98 21.57 35.43
C SER A 504 106.29 20.25 34.97
N VAL A 505 106.35 19.75 33.71
CA VAL A 505 107.10 20.13 32.46
C VAL A 505 106.34 19.73 31.15
N ASN A 506 106.90 20.04 29.96
CA ASN A 506 106.42 19.74 28.56
C ASN A 506 106.94 18.37 28.01
N PRO A 507 106.62 17.84 26.78
CA PRO A 507 106.01 18.48 25.59
C PRO A 507 104.94 17.67 24.76
N GLU A 508 104.47 18.30 23.67
CA GLU A 508 104.00 17.86 22.32
C GLU A 508 104.23 16.41 21.77
N PRO A 509 103.69 16.03 20.57
CA PRO A 509 102.59 16.59 19.72
C PRO A 509 101.65 15.52 19.06
N ALA A 510 100.79 15.96 18.09
CA ALA A 510 100.53 15.35 16.76
C ALA A 510 99.04 15.08 16.34
N ILE A 511 98.85 15.04 15.01
CA ILE A 511 97.62 14.92 14.19
C ILE A 511 97.95 13.94 13.01
N PRO A 512 97.24 13.76 11.84
CA PRO A 512 95.90 14.18 11.33
C PRO A 512 95.14 13.04 10.55
N ILE A 513 94.23 13.42 9.62
CA ILE A 513 93.79 12.71 8.38
C ILE A 513 92.76 11.55 8.51
N HIS A 514 91.85 11.28 7.55
CA HIS A 514 90.97 12.11 6.66
C HIS A 514 90.12 11.16 5.76
N LEU A 515 88.85 11.51 5.46
CA LEU A 515 88.03 11.02 4.31
C LEU A 515 87.73 9.49 4.22
N ALA A 516 87.05 8.99 3.19
CA ALA A 516 85.61 9.11 2.85
C ALA A 516 85.28 8.31 1.56
N ASN A 517 84.00 7.91 1.37
CA ASN A 517 83.36 7.62 0.05
C ASN A 517 83.88 6.38 -0.74
N ASN A 518 83.20 5.75 -1.72
CA ASN A 518 81.80 5.84 -2.22
C ASN A 518 81.39 4.62 -3.11
N ILE A 519 80.07 4.37 -3.23
CA ILE A 519 79.26 3.93 -4.42
C ILE A 519 79.71 2.72 -5.29
N THR A 520 78.78 1.78 -5.60
CA THR A 520 78.40 1.18 -6.93
C THR A 520 77.71 -0.21 -6.79
N LYS A 521 76.89 -0.80 -7.71
CA LYS A 521 75.90 -0.36 -8.76
C LYS A 521 75.26 -1.63 -9.43
N ILE A 522 73.95 -1.61 -9.83
CA ILE A 522 73.35 -2.22 -11.09
C ILE A 522 73.35 -3.79 -11.25
N SER A 523 72.40 -4.52 -11.87
CA SER A 523 70.99 -4.28 -12.36
C SER A 523 70.27 -5.55 -12.93
N ASN A 524 68.92 -5.52 -13.05
CA ASN A 524 68.02 -6.20 -14.04
C ASN A 524 67.61 -7.71 -13.95
N GLY A 525 66.38 -8.00 -14.46
CA GLY A 525 65.74 -9.34 -14.67
C GLY A 525 64.62 -9.66 -13.65
N VAL A 526 63.33 -9.91 -13.93
CA VAL A 526 62.54 -10.28 -15.14
C VAL A 526 62.83 -11.72 -15.62
N ASP A 527 61.89 -12.68 -15.73
CA ASP A 527 60.39 -12.64 -15.82
C ASP A 527 59.67 -13.89 -15.19
N GLU A 528 58.39 -14.09 -15.55
CA GLU A 528 57.51 -15.30 -15.43
C GLU A 528 56.74 -15.62 -14.13
N CYS A 529 55.39 -15.55 -14.22
CA CYS A 529 54.43 -16.43 -13.52
C CYS A 529 53.03 -16.33 -14.18
N ASP A 530 52.79 -17.05 -15.28
CA ASP A 530 51.55 -16.93 -16.08
C ASP A 530 50.89 -18.29 -16.37
N LEU A 531 50.08 -18.79 -15.43
CA LEU A 531 49.36 -20.07 -15.52
C LEU A 531 47.96 -20.04 -14.87
N ALA A 532 47.05 -19.23 -15.42
CA ALA A 532 45.64 -19.21 -14.97
C ALA A 532 44.56 -18.98 -16.06
N ILE A 533 44.92 -18.57 -17.28
CA ILE A 533 43.97 -17.88 -18.19
C ILE A 533 43.19 -18.82 -19.14
N GLN A 534 43.68 -20.03 -19.43
CA GLN A 534 43.17 -20.89 -20.53
C GLN A 534 41.73 -21.43 -20.37
N ASN A 535 41.08 -21.25 -19.20
CA ASN A 535 39.70 -21.67 -18.97
C ASN A 535 38.63 -20.57 -19.16
N ASP A 536 39.01 -19.29 -19.31
CA ASP A 536 38.03 -18.19 -19.44
C ASP A 536 37.75 -17.77 -20.90
N GLU A 537 38.76 -17.80 -21.78
CA GLU A 537 38.55 -17.50 -23.21
C GLU A 537 37.53 -18.44 -23.86
N ASN A 538 37.52 -19.71 -23.46
CA ASN A 538 36.57 -20.74 -23.93
C ASN A 538 35.12 -20.52 -23.50
N ILE A 539 34.85 -19.56 -22.60
CA ILE A 539 33.51 -19.20 -22.13
C ILE A 539 33.13 -17.84 -22.73
N VAL A 540 34.03 -16.84 -22.67
CA VAL A 540 33.83 -15.53 -23.31
C VAL A 540 33.61 -15.65 -24.82
N THR A 541 34.24 -16.61 -25.49
CA THR A 541 33.97 -16.92 -26.91
C THR A 541 32.57 -17.49 -27.11
N LYS A 542 32.12 -18.47 -26.30
CA LYS A 542 30.79 -19.09 -26.43
C LYS A 542 29.66 -18.08 -26.23
N THR A 543 29.73 -17.25 -25.19
CA THR A 543 28.68 -16.24 -24.93
C THR A 543 28.56 -15.23 -26.08
N LYS A 544 29.67 -14.88 -26.74
CA LYS A 544 29.66 -14.08 -27.98
C LYS A 544 29.06 -14.82 -29.19
N HIS A 545 29.23 -16.14 -29.30
CA HIS A 545 28.59 -16.93 -30.37
C HIS A 545 27.06 -16.95 -30.20
N VAL A 546 26.54 -17.22 -29.00
CA VAL A 546 25.08 -17.25 -28.76
C VAL A 546 24.43 -15.89 -29.00
N LEU A 547 25.09 -14.78 -28.60
CA LEU A 547 24.63 -13.43 -28.94
C LEU A 547 24.65 -13.15 -30.45
N THR A 548 25.68 -13.64 -31.15
CA THR A 548 25.77 -13.54 -32.62
C THR A 548 24.67 -14.35 -33.30
N GLU A 549 24.36 -15.55 -32.81
CA GLU A 549 23.26 -16.38 -33.31
C GLU A 549 21.90 -15.71 -33.07
N LEU A 550 21.66 -15.15 -31.89
CA LEU A 550 20.43 -14.40 -31.58
C LEU A 550 20.19 -13.29 -32.62
N LEU A 551 21.19 -12.44 -32.87
CA LEU A 551 21.10 -11.34 -33.84
C LEU A 551 21.00 -11.82 -35.28
N TYR A 552 21.79 -12.82 -35.67
CA TYR A 552 21.75 -13.38 -37.04
C TYR A 552 20.39 -14.00 -37.36
N THR A 553 19.87 -14.83 -36.45
CA THR A 553 18.57 -15.48 -36.61
C THR A 553 17.39 -14.51 -36.46
N GLU A 554 17.57 -13.37 -35.77
CA GLU A 554 16.57 -12.29 -35.73
C GLU A 554 16.47 -11.57 -37.08
N ARG A 555 17.62 -11.21 -37.69
CA ARG A 555 17.67 -10.62 -39.04
C ARG A 555 17.10 -11.55 -40.11
N GLN A 556 17.37 -12.86 -40.00
CA GLN A 556 16.77 -13.85 -40.89
C GLN A 556 15.24 -13.92 -40.69
N TYR A 557 14.77 -13.96 -39.45
CA TYR A 557 13.34 -14.00 -39.13
C TYR A 557 12.58 -12.78 -39.66
N THR A 558 13.08 -11.55 -39.46
CA THR A 558 12.43 -10.35 -40.00
C THR A 558 12.43 -10.34 -41.54
N ALA A 559 13.53 -10.73 -42.18
CA ALA A 559 13.62 -10.83 -43.63
C ALA A 559 12.65 -11.87 -44.21
N GLU A 560 12.50 -13.03 -43.57
CA GLU A 560 11.55 -14.08 -43.96
C GLU A 560 10.10 -13.63 -43.79
N LEU A 561 9.75 -12.98 -42.68
CA LEU A 561 8.39 -12.42 -42.52
C LEU A 561 8.08 -11.35 -43.57
N GLY A 562 9.03 -10.44 -43.84
CA GLY A 562 8.89 -9.46 -44.91
C GLY A 562 8.84 -10.09 -46.31
N SER A 563 9.40 -11.28 -46.50
CA SER A 563 9.25 -12.07 -47.73
C SER A 563 7.83 -12.64 -47.86
N ILE A 564 7.24 -13.16 -46.79
CA ILE A 564 5.86 -13.70 -46.80
C ILE A 564 4.84 -12.59 -47.09
N LEU A 565 4.97 -11.43 -46.46
CA LEU A 565 4.02 -10.33 -46.62
C LEU A 565 4.01 -9.82 -48.08
N ARG A 566 5.18 -9.42 -48.61
CA ARG A 566 5.30 -8.97 -50.00
C ARG A 566 5.03 -10.07 -51.03
N GLY A 567 5.36 -11.31 -50.69
CA GLY A 567 5.27 -12.48 -51.55
C GLY A 567 3.88 -13.12 -51.66
N TYR A 568 3.04 -12.98 -50.63
CA TYR A 568 1.67 -13.54 -50.63
C TYR A 568 0.60 -12.55 -50.18
N LYS A 569 0.77 -11.77 -49.09
CA LYS A 569 -0.27 -10.85 -48.59
C LYS A 569 -0.54 -9.73 -49.60
N ASP A 570 0.50 -8.99 -49.98
CA ASP A 570 0.39 -7.88 -50.94
C ASP A 570 -0.11 -8.39 -52.31
N GLN A 571 0.26 -9.62 -52.68
CA GLN A 571 -0.18 -10.26 -53.93
C GLN A 571 -1.70 -10.55 -53.97
N MET A 572 -2.42 -10.50 -52.84
CA MET A 572 -3.88 -10.56 -52.85
C MET A 572 -4.54 -9.27 -53.35
N GLU A 573 -3.85 -8.13 -53.27
CA GLU A 573 -4.36 -6.82 -53.70
C GLU A 573 -3.90 -6.42 -55.11
N PHE A 574 -2.78 -6.97 -55.59
CA PHE A 574 -2.27 -6.72 -56.95
C PHE A 574 -3.23 -7.20 -58.05
N SER A 575 -3.57 -6.30 -58.97
CA SER A 575 -4.53 -6.52 -60.08
C SER A 575 -4.28 -7.79 -60.88
N ASP A 576 -3.02 -8.10 -61.19
CA ASP A 576 -2.63 -9.22 -62.06
C ASP A 576 -2.92 -10.59 -61.43
N MET A 577 -2.79 -10.67 -60.10
CA MET A 577 -3.00 -11.89 -59.30
C MET A 577 -4.48 -12.11 -58.95
N LYS A 578 -5.30 -11.06 -59.04
CA LYS A 578 -6.71 -11.01 -58.62
C LYS A 578 -7.61 -12.09 -59.25
N ASN A 579 -7.22 -12.58 -60.43
CA ASN A 579 -7.92 -13.64 -61.17
C ASN A 579 -7.54 -15.07 -60.72
N LEU A 580 -6.44 -15.24 -59.99
CA LEU A 580 -5.98 -16.53 -59.46
C LEU A 580 -6.54 -16.81 -58.05
N ILE A 581 -6.94 -15.77 -57.31
CA ILE A 581 -7.40 -15.87 -55.91
C ILE A 581 -8.69 -16.72 -55.83
N PRO A 582 -8.68 -17.86 -55.12
CA PRO A 582 -9.88 -18.69 -54.97
C PRO A 582 -11.02 -17.94 -54.27
N SER A 583 -12.26 -18.24 -54.65
CA SER A 583 -13.47 -17.62 -54.07
C SER A 583 -13.55 -17.77 -52.54
N GLY A 584 -13.09 -18.90 -52.00
CA GLY A 584 -13.00 -19.15 -50.56
C GLY A 584 -11.97 -18.30 -49.81
N LEU A 585 -11.01 -17.67 -50.51
CA LEU A 585 -9.90 -16.90 -49.96
C LEU A 585 -10.08 -15.37 -50.09
N LYS A 586 -10.89 -14.93 -51.06
CA LYS A 586 -11.12 -13.52 -51.38
C LYS A 586 -11.65 -12.74 -50.17
N GLY A 587 -10.95 -11.66 -49.80
CA GLY A 587 -11.30 -10.82 -48.63
C GLY A 587 -10.99 -11.46 -47.27
N LYS A 588 -10.18 -12.53 -47.21
CA LYS A 588 -9.76 -13.21 -45.97
C LYS A 588 -8.26 -13.13 -45.69
N ASN A 589 -7.58 -12.10 -46.21
CA ASN A 589 -6.17 -11.81 -45.94
C ASN A 589 -5.87 -11.77 -44.43
N GLU A 590 -6.68 -11.07 -43.63
CA GLU A 590 -6.50 -11.01 -42.17
C GLU A 590 -6.76 -12.34 -41.44
N VAL A 591 -7.49 -13.29 -42.04
CA VAL A 591 -7.65 -14.65 -41.48
C VAL A 591 -6.48 -15.55 -41.90
N LEU A 592 -6.01 -15.43 -43.15
CA LEU A 592 -4.89 -16.21 -43.68
C LEU A 592 -3.56 -15.84 -42.99
N PHE A 593 -3.30 -14.55 -42.76
CA PHE A 593 -2.05 -14.08 -42.17
C PHE A 593 -2.17 -13.66 -40.71
N GLY A 594 -3.36 -13.35 -40.19
CA GLY A 594 -3.50 -12.74 -38.87
C GLY A 594 -2.68 -11.44 -38.75
N ASN A 595 -2.22 -11.14 -37.55
CA ASN A 595 -1.36 -10.00 -37.25
C ASN A 595 0.13 -10.19 -37.64
N LEU A 596 0.45 -11.03 -38.65
CA LEU A 596 1.83 -11.25 -39.10
C LEU A 596 2.57 -9.96 -39.44
N GLU A 597 1.85 -8.99 -40.00
CA GLU A 597 2.33 -7.66 -40.34
C GLU A 597 2.70 -6.84 -39.09
N SER A 598 1.91 -6.96 -38.02
CA SER A 598 2.22 -6.32 -36.73
C SER A 598 3.42 -6.97 -36.04
N ILE A 599 3.58 -8.30 -36.16
CA ILE A 599 4.77 -9.02 -35.69
C ILE A 599 6.01 -8.56 -36.48
N HIS A 600 5.95 -8.59 -37.81
CA HIS A 600 7.05 -8.12 -38.66
C HIS A 600 7.42 -6.67 -38.37
N SER A 601 6.43 -5.78 -38.24
CA SER A 601 6.65 -4.37 -37.90
C SER A 601 7.37 -4.22 -36.55
N PHE A 602 6.87 -4.84 -35.48
CA PHE A 602 7.51 -4.79 -34.17
C PHE A 602 8.94 -5.36 -34.19
N HIS A 603 9.15 -6.54 -34.79
CA HIS A 603 10.47 -7.15 -34.83
C HIS A 603 11.46 -6.36 -35.68
N ASN A 604 11.07 -5.90 -36.87
CA ASN A 604 11.96 -5.21 -37.81
C ASN A 604 12.22 -3.74 -37.43
N GLN A 605 11.24 -3.02 -36.88
CA GLN A 605 11.34 -1.57 -36.61
C GLN A 605 11.76 -1.25 -35.17
N PHE A 606 11.61 -2.19 -34.23
CA PHE A 606 11.89 -1.95 -32.81
C PHE A 606 12.78 -3.02 -32.17
N PHE A 607 12.37 -4.29 -32.20
CA PHE A 607 13.03 -5.32 -31.40
C PHE A 607 14.45 -5.65 -31.90
N LEU A 608 14.63 -5.85 -33.21
CA LEU A 608 15.96 -6.06 -33.81
C LEU A 608 16.89 -4.85 -33.58
N PRO A 609 16.51 -3.59 -33.87
CA PRO A 609 17.32 -2.42 -33.51
C PRO A 609 17.67 -2.29 -32.01
N ALA A 610 16.77 -2.67 -31.10
CA ALA A 610 17.04 -2.67 -29.66
C ALA A 610 18.06 -3.75 -29.24
N LEU A 611 18.00 -4.93 -29.87
CA LEU A 611 19.01 -5.98 -29.69
C LEU A 611 20.36 -5.60 -30.34
N GLU A 612 20.37 -4.94 -31.50
CA GLU A 612 21.59 -4.49 -32.19
C GLU A 612 22.30 -3.33 -31.48
N SER A 613 21.55 -2.46 -30.78
CA SER A 613 22.09 -1.36 -29.97
C SER A 613 22.47 -1.78 -28.54
N SER A 614 22.17 -3.02 -28.13
CA SER A 614 22.51 -3.55 -26.81
C SER A 614 24.01 -3.82 -26.68
N SER A 615 24.73 -2.93 -25.99
CA SER A 615 26.18 -3.01 -25.77
C SER A 615 26.64 -4.05 -24.73
N SER A 616 25.70 -4.69 -24.02
CA SER A 616 25.96 -5.67 -22.98
C SER A 616 24.92 -6.78 -22.95
N ILE A 617 25.25 -7.92 -22.34
CA ILE A 617 24.32 -9.05 -22.17
C ILE A 617 23.19 -8.65 -21.21
N GLU A 618 23.50 -7.80 -20.22
CA GLU A 618 22.52 -7.16 -19.35
C GLU A 618 21.51 -6.29 -20.12
N SER A 619 21.95 -5.56 -21.15
CA SER A 619 21.06 -4.78 -22.02
C SER A 619 20.11 -5.68 -22.81
N VAL A 620 20.61 -6.80 -23.36
CA VAL A 620 19.78 -7.80 -24.04
C VAL A 620 18.73 -8.39 -23.09
N ALA A 621 19.13 -8.75 -21.86
CA ALA A 621 18.21 -9.26 -20.85
C ALA A 621 17.11 -8.24 -20.50
N VAL A 622 17.46 -6.96 -20.33
CA VAL A 622 16.51 -5.87 -20.10
C VAL A 622 15.52 -5.73 -21.27
N CYS A 623 16.03 -5.74 -22.51
CA CYS A 623 15.20 -5.65 -23.73
C CYS A 623 14.10 -6.72 -23.79
N PHE A 624 14.39 -7.97 -23.39
CA PHE A 624 13.35 -9.01 -23.28
C PHE A 624 12.33 -8.73 -22.17
N THR A 625 12.75 -8.24 -21.00
CA THR A 625 11.84 -7.95 -19.89
C THR A 625 10.92 -6.76 -20.14
N GLU A 626 11.40 -5.71 -20.78
CA GLU A 626 10.59 -4.51 -21.12
C GLU A 626 9.56 -4.82 -22.21
N ASN A 627 9.89 -5.71 -23.16
CA ASN A 627 9.02 -6.05 -24.29
C ASN A 627 8.04 -7.20 -24.00
N ARG A 628 8.04 -7.76 -22.78
CA ARG A 628 7.20 -8.88 -22.32
C ARG A 628 5.76 -8.80 -22.83
N GLU A 629 5.10 -7.69 -22.55
CA GLU A 629 3.67 -7.51 -22.82
C GLU A 629 3.38 -7.36 -24.31
N LYS A 630 4.30 -6.75 -25.07
CA LYS A 630 4.15 -6.62 -26.51
C LYS A 630 4.35 -7.96 -27.22
N LEU A 631 5.34 -8.74 -26.79
CA LEU A 631 5.54 -10.12 -27.22
C LEU A 631 4.32 -10.99 -26.88
N LEU A 632 3.82 -10.92 -25.63
CA LEU A 632 2.62 -11.66 -25.23
C LEU A 632 1.40 -11.31 -26.09
N GLN A 633 1.09 -10.02 -26.26
CA GLN A 633 -0.04 -9.55 -27.07
C GLN A 633 0.05 -10.06 -28.52
N LEU A 634 1.20 -9.86 -29.16
CA LEU A 634 1.38 -10.16 -30.58
C LEU A 634 1.31 -11.67 -30.87
N TYR A 635 2.04 -12.49 -30.12
CA TYR A 635 2.11 -13.93 -30.39
C TYR A 635 0.87 -14.69 -29.91
N THR A 636 0.16 -14.18 -28.90
CA THR A 636 -1.15 -14.74 -28.49
C THR A 636 -2.16 -14.65 -29.63
N TYR A 637 -2.35 -13.45 -30.20
CA TYR A 637 -3.27 -13.26 -31.33
C TYR A 637 -2.87 -14.15 -32.51
N TYR A 638 -1.57 -14.22 -32.83
CA TYR A 638 -1.08 -15.00 -33.95
C TYR A 638 -1.36 -16.50 -33.81
N CYS A 639 -0.99 -17.10 -32.67
CA CYS A 639 -1.20 -18.54 -32.46
C CYS A 639 -2.69 -18.89 -32.39
N VAL A 640 -3.52 -18.02 -31.81
CA VAL A 640 -5.00 -18.18 -31.81
C VAL A 640 -5.60 -18.11 -33.22
N ASN A 641 -5.06 -17.26 -34.10
CA ASN A 641 -5.51 -17.19 -35.49
C ASN A 641 -4.92 -18.30 -36.37
N LEU A 642 -3.74 -18.84 -36.04
CA LEU A 642 -3.03 -19.83 -36.86
C LEU A 642 -3.90 -21.05 -37.18
N THR A 643 -4.68 -21.57 -36.21
CA THR A 643 -5.62 -22.68 -36.45
C THR A 643 -6.72 -22.33 -37.47
N ARG A 644 -7.18 -21.07 -37.52
CA ARG A 644 -8.14 -20.60 -38.53
C ARG A 644 -7.49 -20.44 -39.90
N SER A 645 -6.21 -20.06 -39.94
CA SER A 645 -5.41 -20.04 -41.16
C SER A 645 -5.17 -21.46 -41.70
N GLU A 646 -4.87 -22.43 -40.83
CA GLU A 646 -4.78 -23.85 -41.18
C GLU A 646 -6.09 -24.37 -41.79
N GLU A 647 -7.22 -24.22 -41.10
CA GLU A 647 -8.55 -24.62 -41.60
C GLU A 647 -8.90 -23.93 -42.94
N LEU A 648 -8.54 -22.65 -43.12
CA LEU A 648 -8.76 -21.92 -44.37
C LEU A 648 -7.86 -22.41 -45.52
N ARG A 649 -6.60 -22.78 -45.23
CA ARG A 649 -5.66 -23.30 -46.23
C ARG A 649 -6.00 -24.75 -46.61
N GLU A 650 -6.44 -25.58 -45.67
CA GLU A 650 -6.97 -26.91 -45.95
C GLU A 650 -8.23 -26.84 -46.85
N ALA A 651 -9.18 -25.96 -46.51
CA ALA A 651 -10.42 -25.80 -47.29
C ALA A 651 -10.23 -25.21 -48.70
N VAL A 652 -9.10 -24.53 -48.96
CA VAL A 652 -8.73 -23.97 -50.28
C VAL A 652 -7.73 -24.86 -51.03
N GLY A 653 -7.02 -25.76 -50.33
CA GLY A 653 -5.95 -26.60 -50.84
C GLY A 653 -4.62 -25.86 -50.96
N GLU A 654 -3.53 -26.44 -50.44
CA GLU A 654 -2.20 -25.81 -50.49
C GLU A 654 -1.64 -25.68 -51.92
N ASP A 655 -2.02 -26.58 -52.83
CA ASP A 655 -1.57 -26.60 -54.22
C ASP A 655 -2.36 -25.69 -55.18
N ASN A 656 -3.22 -24.80 -54.68
CA ASN A 656 -4.00 -23.91 -55.55
C ASN A 656 -3.10 -22.91 -56.33
N LEU A 657 -3.59 -22.49 -57.50
CA LEU A 657 -2.84 -21.69 -58.47
C LEU A 657 -2.29 -20.37 -57.91
N PHE A 658 -3.01 -19.71 -56.99
CA PHE A 658 -2.54 -18.47 -56.38
C PHE A 658 -1.33 -18.71 -55.46
N PHE A 659 -1.38 -19.73 -54.59
CA PHE A 659 -0.24 -20.06 -53.73
C PHE A 659 0.97 -20.53 -54.54
N LYS A 660 0.78 -21.33 -55.61
CA LYS A 660 1.89 -21.72 -56.51
C LYS A 660 2.52 -20.51 -57.21
N ALA A 661 1.72 -19.65 -57.83
CA ALA A 661 2.23 -18.47 -58.52
C ALA A 661 2.98 -17.51 -57.58
N CYS A 662 2.51 -17.35 -56.34
CA CYS A 662 3.22 -16.59 -55.30
C CYS A 662 4.53 -17.28 -54.88
N GLN A 663 4.48 -18.59 -54.59
CA GLN A 663 5.64 -19.39 -54.15
C GLN A 663 6.77 -19.37 -55.18
N GLU A 664 6.46 -19.55 -56.47
CA GLU A 664 7.41 -19.50 -57.59
C GLU A 664 8.01 -18.09 -57.75
N LYS A 665 7.18 -17.05 -57.71
CA LYS A 665 7.58 -15.63 -57.86
C LYS A 665 8.62 -15.16 -56.84
N ILE A 666 8.69 -15.80 -55.68
CA ILE A 666 9.64 -15.49 -54.59
C ILE A 666 10.65 -16.61 -54.30
N GLY A 667 10.66 -17.70 -55.09
CA GLY A 667 11.59 -18.82 -54.94
C GLY A 667 11.46 -19.64 -53.65
N HIS A 668 10.27 -19.63 -53.02
CA HIS A 668 10.03 -20.37 -51.76
C HIS A 668 10.00 -21.88 -52.00
N ARG A 669 10.73 -22.65 -51.19
CA ARG A 669 10.90 -24.11 -51.38
C ARG A 669 9.82 -24.95 -50.72
N LEU A 670 9.12 -24.39 -49.74
CA LEU A 670 8.05 -25.05 -48.97
C LEU A 670 6.69 -24.39 -49.29
N PRO A 671 5.55 -25.05 -49.01
CA PRO A 671 4.24 -24.39 -49.05
C PRO A 671 4.16 -23.24 -48.03
N LEU A 672 3.30 -22.26 -48.30
CA LEU A 672 3.04 -21.12 -47.41
C LEU A 672 2.77 -21.54 -45.94
N GLY A 673 2.09 -22.67 -45.73
CA GLY A 673 1.81 -23.21 -44.40
C GLY A 673 3.04 -23.40 -43.52
N ALA A 674 4.16 -23.87 -44.07
CA ALA A 674 5.40 -24.05 -43.33
C ALA A 674 6.00 -22.71 -42.87
N TYR A 675 5.92 -21.68 -43.70
CA TYR A 675 6.41 -20.34 -43.40
C TYR A 675 5.54 -19.61 -42.36
N LEU A 676 4.23 -19.91 -42.31
CA LEU A 676 3.33 -19.40 -41.26
C LEU A 676 3.61 -20.02 -39.87
N LEU A 677 4.42 -21.07 -39.77
CA LEU A 677 4.88 -21.59 -38.46
C LEU A 677 6.06 -20.77 -37.89
N LEU A 678 6.72 -19.91 -38.67
CA LEU A 678 7.93 -19.21 -38.24
C LEU A 678 7.74 -18.37 -36.95
N PRO A 679 6.62 -17.64 -36.72
CA PRO A 679 6.44 -16.95 -35.45
C PRO A 679 6.32 -17.89 -34.24
N MET A 680 5.59 -18.99 -34.37
CA MET A 680 5.49 -20.00 -33.30
C MET A 680 6.85 -20.65 -33.00
N GLN A 681 7.67 -20.84 -34.03
CA GLN A 681 9.05 -21.32 -33.90
C GLN A 681 9.98 -20.25 -33.28
N ARG A 682 9.84 -18.97 -33.63
CA ARG A 682 10.69 -17.90 -33.08
C ARG A 682 10.43 -17.68 -31.60
N ILE A 683 9.16 -17.58 -31.17
CA ILE A 683 8.82 -17.32 -29.77
C ILE A 683 9.31 -18.45 -28.84
N THR A 684 9.28 -19.70 -29.30
CA THR A 684 9.79 -20.87 -28.56
C THR A 684 11.33 -20.96 -28.50
N LYS A 685 12.04 -20.29 -29.41
CA LYS A 685 13.52 -20.25 -29.46
C LYS A 685 14.15 -19.27 -28.47
N TYR A 686 13.49 -18.15 -28.13
CA TYR A 686 14.08 -17.14 -27.23
C TYR A 686 14.46 -17.70 -25.85
N GLN A 687 13.63 -18.56 -25.24
CA GLN A 687 13.97 -19.17 -23.95
C GLN A 687 15.17 -20.13 -24.05
N LEU A 688 15.40 -20.77 -25.20
CA LEU A 688 16.61 -21.59 -25.40
C LEU A 688 17.86 -20.72 -25.46
N LEU A 689 17.82 -19.64 -26.28
CA LEU A 689 18.94 -18.71 -26.44
C LEU A 689 19.28 -17.99 -25.11
N LEU A 690 18.26 -17.55 -24.36
CA LEU A 690 18.45 -16.93 -23.04
C LEU A 690 18.99 -17.92 -21.99
N LYS A 691 18.54 -19.18 -22.02
CA LYS A 691 19.05 -20.25 -21.16
C LYS A 691 20.50 -20.62 -21.50
N GLU A 692 20.89 -20.56 -22.77
CA GLU A 692 22.26 -20.84 -23.20
C GLU A 692 23.20 -19.67 -22.89
N LEU A 693 22.75 -18.41 -23.03
CA LEU A 693 23.46 -17.24 -22.48
C LEU A 693 23.66 -17.38 -20.96
N LEU A 694 22.60 -17.69 -20.22
CA LEU A 694 22.62 -17.88 -18.76
C LEU A 694 23.59 -19.00 -18.32
N HIS A 695 23.69 -20.09 -19.08
CA HIS A 695 24.60 -21.20 -18.76
C HIS A 695 26.09 -20.86 -18.96
N ASN A 696 26.40 -19.91 -19.85
CA ASN A 696 27.77 -19.47 -20.13
C ASN A 696 28.16 -18.16 -19.39
N GLU A 697 27.33 -17.66 -18.47
CA GLU A 697 27.58 -16.42 -17.72
C GLU A 697 28.10 -16.72 -16.31
N LYS A 698 29.08 -15.90 -15.85
CA LYS A 698 29.70 -15.98 -14.51
C LYS A 698 29.39 -14.77 -13.63
N ASN A 699 29.05 -13.62 -14.21
CA ASN A 699 28.74 -12.40 -13.46
C ASN A 699 27.37 -12.53 -12.79
N GLN A 700 27.34 -12.64 -11.46
CA GLN A 700 26.12 -12.83 -10.67
C GLN A 700 25.03 -11.77 -10.96
N ASN A 701 25.40 -10.52 -11.27
CA ASN A 701 24.43 -9.49 -11.65
C ASN A 701 23.77 -9.82 -13.01
N CYS A 702 24.59 -10.16 -14.01
CA CYS A 702 24.13 -10.58 -15.33
C CYS A 702 23.27 -11.86 -15.25
N VAL A 703 23.69 -12.87 -14.47
CA VAL A 703 22.92 -14.09 -14.16
C VAL A 703 21.52 -13.75 -13.65
N THR A 704 21.38 -12.83 -12.68
CA THR A 704 20.03 -12.47 -12.17
C THR A 704 19.15 -11.75 -13.19
N LYS A 705 19.74 -11.00 -14.14
CA LYS A 705 18.99 -10.34 -15.22
C LYS A 705 18.59 -11.34 -16.31
N LEU A 706 19.51 -12.21 -16.74
CA LEU A 706 19.25 -13.29 -17.69
C LEU A 706 18.20 -14.28 -17.16
N GLN A 707 18.23 -14.62 -15.87
CA GLN A 707 17.19 -15.44 -15.25
C GLN A 707 15.82 -14.76 -15.34
N LYS A 708 15.71 -13.47 -15.01
CA LYS A 708 14.45 -12.70 -15.15
C LYS A 708 13.96 -12.65 -16.61
N ALA A 709 14.87 -12.52 -17.58
CA ALA A 709 14.53 -12.55 -19.01
C ALA A 709 14.06 -13.94 -19.45
N LEU A 710 14.69 -15.01 -18.96
CA LEU A 710 14.30 -16.39 -19.21
C LEU A 710 12.92 -16.70 -18.61
N ASP A 711 12.70 -16.35 -17.35
CA ASP A 711 11.41 -16.51 -16.65
C ASP A 711 10.29 -15.73 -17.35
N CYS A 712 10.61 -14.51 -17.81
CA CYS A 712 9.73 -13.69 -18.66
C CYS A 712 9.32 -14.41 -19.95
N MET A 713 10.28 -14.98 -20.70
CA MET A 713 9.95 -15.68 -21.94
C MET A 713 9.25 -17.02 -21.72
N LEU A 714 9.55 -17.72 -20.62
CA LEU A 714 8.80 -18.92 -20.20
C LEU A 714 7.36 -18.57 -19.81
N LEU A 715 7.12 -17.45 -19.14
CA LEU A 715 5.77 -16.94 -18.86
C LEU A 715 5.01 -16.59 -20.15
N VAL A 716 5.64 -15.90 -21.10
CA VAL A 716 5.03 -15.60 -22.41
C VAL A 716 4.62 -16.89 -23.12
N LEU A 717 5.47 -17.92 -23.13
CA LEU A 717 5.17 -19.20 -23.76
C LEU A 717 4.07 -19.99 -23.05
N ASN A 718 4.08 -20.03 -21.72
CA ASN A 718 3.02 -20.65 -20.94
C ASN A 718 1.67 -19.96 -21.22
N ASN A 719 1.64 -18.63 -21.25
CA ASN A 719 0.42 -17.87 -21.50
C ASN A 719 -0.07 -18.03 -22.95
N VAL A 720 0.82 -18.03 -23.96
CA VAL A 720 0.44 -18.31 -25.35
C VAL A 720 -0.13 -19.73 -25.50
N ASN A 721 0.47 -20.73 -24.83
CA ASN A 721 -0.06 -22.10 -24.78
C ASN A 721 -1.43 -22.17 -24.08
N ASP A 722 -1.60 -21.47 -22.96
CA ASP A 722 -2.87 -21.40 -22.24
C ASP A 722 -3.97 -20.72 -23.07
N ASN A 723 -3.63 -19.71 -23.89
CA ASN A 723 -4.54 -19.10 -24.85
C ASN A 723 -4.97 -20.06 -25.97
N MET A 724 -4.18 -21.07 -26.34
CA MET A 724 -4.65 -22.12 -27.27
C MET A 724 -5.82 -22.92 -26.69
N HIS A 725 -5.95 -23.03 -25.36
CA HIS A 725 -7.12 -23.64 -24.74
C HIS A 725 -8.39 -22.77 -24.79
N GLN A 726 -8.27 -21.46 -25.03
CA GLN A 726 -9.41 -20.56 -25.23
C GLN A 726 -10.19 -20.89 -26.51
N ILE A 727 -9.50 -21.31 -27.58
CA ILE A 727 -10.13 -21.72 -28.86
C ILE A 727 -11.10 -22.88 -28.65
N GLY A 728 -10.81 -23.77 -27.70
CA GLY A 728 -11.67 -24.91 -27.35
C GLY A 728 -12.95 -24.52 -26.60
N ILE A 729 -13.14 -23.25 -26.20
CA ILE A 729 -14.29 -22.82 -25.40
C ILE A 729 -15.52 -22.56 -26.28
N THR A 730 -16.64 -23.19 -25.91
CA THR A 730 -17.90 -23.18 -26.66
C THR A 730 -19.07 -22.74 -25.78
N GLY A 731 -20.06 -22.06 -26.38
CA GLY A 731 -21.25 -21.57 -25.68
C GLY A 731 -21.02 -20.35 -24.78
N PHE A 732 -19.89 -19.66 -24.93
CA PHE A 732 -19.73 -18.29 -24.41
C PHE A 732 -20.42 -17.30 -25.38
N HIS A 733 -21.07 -16.27 -24.84
CA HIS A 733 -21.93 -15.35 -25.58
C HIS A 733 -21.58 -13.85 -25.38
N GLY A 734 -20.49 -13.54 -24.66
CA GLY A 734 -19.92 -12.19 -24.60
C GLY A 734 -18.83 -11.99 -25.66
N ASP A 735 -18.27 -10.78 -25.74
CA ASP A 735 -17.04 -10.57 -26.52
C ASP A 735 -15.84 -11.15 -25.76
N TRP A 736 -14.87 -11.67 -26.51
CA TRP A 736 -13.57 -12.10 -26.02
C TRP A 736 -12.66 -10.90 -25.71
N ASN A 737 -12.88 -9.75 -26.37
CA ASN A 737 -12.14 -8.52 -26.10
C ASN A 737 -12.41 -7.98 -24.68
N ASP A 738 -13.66 -8.05 -24.22
CA ASP A 738 -14.12 -7.58 -22.90
C ASP A 738 -13.49 -8.32 -21.71
N LEU A 739 -12.89 -9.49 -21.94
CA LEU A 739 -12.22 -10.27 -20.90
C LEU A 739 -10.82 -9.73 -20.57
N GLY A 740 -10.19 -9.00 -21.51
CA GLY A 740 -8.76 -8.71 -21.47
C GLY A 740 -7.89 -9.97 -21.69
N GLY A 741 -6.60 -9.87 -21.37
CA GLY A 741 -5.66 -10.98 -21.54
C GLY A 741 -5.94 -12.15 -20.60
N LEU A 742 -5.83 -13.38 -21.11
CA LEU A 742 -5.78 -14.60 -20.31
C LEU A 742 -4.44 -14.69 -19.56
N LEU A 743 -4.51 -14.96 -18.26
CA LEU A 743 -3.38 -14.97 -17.34
C LEU A 743 -3.01 -16.39 -16.88
N LEU A 744 -4.01 -17.25 -16.61
CA LEU A 744 -3.83 -18.64 -16.21
C LEU A 744 -5.02 -19.50 -16.66
N GLN A 745 -4.82 -20.79 -16.97
CA GLN A 745 -5.91 -21.78 -16.92
C GLN A 745 -5.57 -23.02 -16.09
N GLY A 746 -6.59 -23.73 -15.60
CA GLY A 746 -6.38 -24.89 -14.73
C GLY A 746 -7.62 -25.73 -14.50
N SER A 747 -7.40 -26.99 -14.11
CA SER A 747 -8.47 -27.94 -13.77
C SER A 747 -8.62 -28.05 -12.25
N PHE A 748 -9.84 -27.87 -11.74
CA PHE A 748 -10.13 -27.74 -10.31
C PHE A 748 -11.36 -28.54 -9.88
N SER A 749 -11.40 -28.92 -8.61
CA SER A 749 -12.61 -29.33 -7.91
C SER A 749 -13.25 -28.09 -7.28
N VAL A 750 -14.50 -27.78 -7.65
CA VAL A 750 -15.20 -26.57 -7.21
C VAL A 750 -16.49 -26.94 -6.49
N TRP A 751 -16.66 -26.42 -5.28
CA TRP A 751 -17.94 -26.36 -4.59
C TRP A 751 -18.51 -24.95 -4.77
N VAL A 752 -19.83 -24.81 -4.83
CA VAL A 752 -20.51 -23.53 -4.93
C VAL A 752 -21.55 -23.47 -3.82
N GLU A 753 -21.31 -22.62 -2.85
CA GLU A 753 -22.27 -22.33 -1.77
C GLU A 753 -22.99 -21.03 -2.13
N ASN A 754 -24.31 -21.09 -2.28
CA ASN A 754 -25.14 -19.90 -2.52
C ASN A 754 -26.01 -19.66 -1.28
N LYS A 755 -26.01 -18.41 -0.79
CA LYS A 755 -26.68 -17.98 0.45
C LYS A 755 -28.22 -18.16 0.39
N LYS A 756 -28.80 -18.29 -0.80
CA LYS A 756 -30.23 -18.54 -1.07
C LYS A 756 -30.59 -20.04 -1.27
N ASP A 757 -29.62 -20.95 -1.39
CA ASP A 757 -29.90 -22.35 -1.75
C ASP A 757 -30.20 -23.21 -0.49
N LEU A 758 -31.49 -23.48 -0.23
CA LEU A 758 -31.92 -24.29 0.92
C LEU A 758 -31.44 -25.75 0.83
N LEU A 759 -31.05 -26.24 -0.35
CA LEU A 759 -30.68 -27.65 -0.60
C LEU A 759 -29.21 -27.96 -0.21
N LYS A 760 -28.73 -27.40 0.91
CA LYS A 760 -27.35 -27.54 1.40
C LYS A 760 -26.88 -29.01 1.51
N GLU A 761 -27.78 -29.92 1.87
CA GLU A 761 -27.47 -31.34 2.07
C GLU A 761 -27.28 -32.14 0.77
N LEU A 762 -27.81 -31.66 -0.37
CA LEU A 762 -27.87 -32.41 -1.63
C LEU A 762 -26.73 -32.07 -2.63
N ARG A 763 -25.88 -31.09 -2.34
CA ARG A 763 -24.78 -30.64 -3.22
C ARG A 763 -23.36 -30.89 -2.66
N LEU A 764 -23.20 -31.90 -1.81
CA LEU A 764 -21.91 -32.28 -1.19
C LEU A 764 -20.78 -32.68 -2.18
N LYS A 765 -21.11 -33.02 -3.44
CA LYS A 765 -20.13 -33.54 -4.42
C LYS A 765 -19.47 -32.42 -5.23
N PRO A 766 -18.11 -32.29 -5.22
CA PRO A 766 -17.42 -31.26 -5.99
C PRO A 766 -17.70 -31.36 -7.48
N MET A 767 -17.89 -30.20 -8.11
CA MET A 767 -18.02 -30.08 -9.55
C MET A 767 -16.64 -29.86 -10.18
N ARG A 768 -16.17 -30.78 -11.02
CA ARG A 768 -14.94 -30.54 -11.80
C ARG A 768 -15.17 -29.40 -12.81
N ARG A 769 -14.24 -28.46 -12.86
CA ARG A 769 -14.24 -27.33 -13.79
C ARG A 769 -12.85 -27.15 -14.41
N GLN A 770 -12.82 -26.66 -15.65
CA GLN A 770 -11.69 -25.87 -16.10
C GLN A 770 -12.02 -24.42 -15.77
N ILE A 771 -11.08 -23.70 -15.16
CA ILE A 771 -11.19 -22.27 -14.87
C ILE A 771 -10.13 -21.57 -15.73
N PHE A 772 -10.53 -20.46 -16.35
CA PHE A 772 -9.68 -19.54 -17.08
C PHE A 772 -9.72 -18.20 -16.36
N LEU A 773 -8.55 -17.69 -15.96
CA LEU A 773 -8.38 -16.40 -15.28
C LEU A 773 -7.96 -15.35 -16.31
N TYR A 774 -8.80 -14.34 -16.51
CA TYR A 774 -8.52 -13.18 -17.34
C TYR A 774 -8.37 -11.91 -16.48
N GLN A 775 -7.81 -10.85 -17.06
CA GLN A 775 -7.72 -9.54 -16.41
C GLN A 775 -9.07 -9.00 -15.92
N GLN A 776 -10.17 -9.25 -16.65
CA GLN A 776 -11.51 -8.73 -16.29
C GLN A 776 -12.42 -9.77 -15.60
N GLY A 777 -11.99 -11.03 -15.41
CA GLY A 777 -12.76 -12.01 -14.64
C GLY A 777 -12.36 -13.48 -14.80
N LEU A 778 -13.09 -14.37 -14.12
CA LEU A 778 -12.89 -15.82 -14.17
C LEU A 778 -13.99 -16.48 -15.00
N LEU A 779 -13.59 -17.26 -16.01
CA LEU A 779 -14.50 -18.04 -16.86
C LEU A 779 -14.49 -19.52 -16.42
N LEU A 780 -15.61 -20.00 -15.87
CA LEU A 780 -15.78 -21.38 -15.43
C LEU A 780 -16.43 -22.22 -16.53
N CYS A 781 -15.72 -23.27 -16.95
CA CYS A 781 -16.13 -24.18 -18.02
C CYS A 781 -16.17 -25.65 -17.54
N LYS A 782 -17.00 -26.47 -18.19
CA LYS A 782 -16.95 -27.94 -18.07
C LYS A 782 -16.07 -28.47 -19.22
N LYS A 783 -14.98 -29.18 -18.92
CA LYS A 783 -14.18 -29.87 -19.96
C LYS A 783 -15.02 -30.97 -20.61
N VAL A 784 -14.98 -31.03 -21.93
CA VAL A 784 -15.63 -32.04 -22.78
C VAL A 784 -14.54 -32.58 -23.70
N SER A 785 -14.24 -33.87 -23.64
CA SER A 785 -13.29 -34.47 -24.58
C SER A 785 -14.05 -35.00 -25.78
N LYS A 786 -13.61 -34.63 -26.98
CA LYS A 786 -14.05 -35.20 -28.24
C LYS A 786 -12.86 -35.19 -29.19
N ASP A 787 -12.65 -36.29 -29.91
CA ASP A 787 -11.74 -36.37 -31.06
C ASP A 787 -10.31 -35.85 -30.75
N ASN A 788 -9.79 -36.20 -29.56
CA ASN A 788 -8.53 -35.75 -28.93
C ASN A 788 -8.31 -34.23 -28.72
N LYS A 789 -9.09 -33.33 -29.35
CA LYS A 789 -9.02 -31.89 -29.07
C LYS A 789 -9.67 -31.58 -27.71
N PRO A 790 -9.03 -30.76 -26.84
CA PRO A 790 -9.58 -30.42 -25.52
C PRO A 790 -10.65 -29.33 -25.64
N MET A 791 -11.92 -29.73 -25.77
CA MET A 791 -13.04 -28.79 -25.77
C MET A 791 -13.46 -28.42 -24.35
N TYR A 792 -14.00 -27.22 -24.22
CA TYR A 792 -14.50 -26.65 -22.98
C TYR A 792 -15.87 -26.04 -23.26
N HIS A 793 -16.85 -26.30 -22.40
CA HIS A 793 -18.20 -25.78 -22.58
C HIS A 793 -18.53 -24.82 -21.43
N TYR A 794 -18.81 -23.57 -21.76
CA TYR A 794 -19.04 -22.47 -20.83
C TYR A 794 -20.12 -22.80 -19.78
N LYS A 795 -19.94 -22.33 -18.54
CA LYS A 795 -20.92 -22.52 -17.46
C LYS A 795 -21.21 -21.26 -16.64
N LYS A 796 -20.21 -20.42 -16.32
CA LYS A 796 -20.42 -19.12 -15.65
C LYS A 796 -19.21 -18.20 -15.84
N TYR A 797 -19.45 -16.90 -15.84
CA TYR A 797 -18.45 -15.84 -15.79
C TYR A 797 -18.57 -15.10 -14.45
N LEU A 798 -17.43 -14.77 -13.83
CA LEU A 798 -17.35 -13.95 -12.61
C LEU A 798 -16.49 -12.72 -12.92
N ARG A 799 -17.10 -11.54 -13.02
CA ARG A 799 -16.37 -10.28 -13.27
C ARG A 799 -15.42 -9.96 -12.11
N MET A 800 -14.18 -9.59 -12.42
CA MET A 800 -13.12 -9.34 -11.44
C MET A 800 -13.51 -8.25 -10.43
N CYS A 801 -14.12 -7.16 -10.89
CA CYS A 801 -14.64 -6.08 -10.06
C CYS A 801 -15.78 -6.49 -9.10
N ASN A 802 -16.36 -7.70 -9.25
CA ASN A 802 -17.39 -8.25 -8.37
C ASN A 802 -16.87 -9.40 -7.47
N ILE A 803 -15.58 -9.78 -7.52
CA ILE A 803 -15.04 -10.89 -6.70
C ILE A 803 -14.20 -10.39 -5.51
N GLY A 804 -14.35 -11.07 -4.37
CA GLY A 804 -13.40 -11.10 -3.29
C GLY A 804 -12.67 -12.44 -3.21
N LEU A 805 -11.52 -12.44 -2.53
CA LEU A 805 -10.63 -13.60 -2.40
C LEU A 805 -10.50 -14.00 -0.92
N THR A 806 -10.29 -15.30 -0.65
CA THR A 806 -9.87 -15.79 0.67
C THR A 806 -8.86 -16.91 0.51
N GLU A 807 -7.62 -16.62 0.92
CA GLU A 807 -6.42 -17.38 0.57
C GLU A 807 -6.30 -18.73 1.30
N THR A 808 -7.02 -18.93 2.40
CA THR A 808 -6.95 -20.13 3.23
C THR A 808 -8.33 -20.58 3.67
N VAL A 809 -8.59 -21.88 3.53
CA VAL A 809 -9.82 -22.55 3.95
C VAL A 809 -9.47 -23.56 5.04
N LYS A 810 -10.26 -23.62 6.12
CA LYS A 810 -9.98 -24.54 7.24
C LYS A 810 -10.08 -26.00 6.76
N GLY A 811 -9.09 -26.80 7.13
CA GLY A 811 -9.05 -28.25 6.86
C GLY A 811 -8.41 -28.69 5.54
N ASP A 812 -8.05 -27.78 4.62
CA ASP A 812 -7.34 -28.13 3.38
C ASP A 812 -6.43 -26.99 2.89
N LEU A 813 -5.12 -27.22 2.94
CA LEU A 813 -4.12 -26.23 2.51
C LEU A 813 -4.16 -25.95 1.01
N CYS A 814 -4.69 -26.86 0.18
CA CYS A 814 -4.83 -26.69 -1.28
C CYS A 814 -6.15 -26.02 -1.70
N LYS A 815 -7.03 -25.64 -0.75
CA LYS A 815 -8.25 -24.87 -1.02
C LYS A 815 -8.06 -23.36 -0.85
N PHE A 816 -8.74 -22.60 -1.69
CA PHE A 816 -8.98 -21.16 -1.56
C PHE A 816 -10.44 -20.87 -1.94
N GLU A 817 -10.95 -19.70 -1.58
CA GLU A 817 -12.30 -19.25 -1.93
C GLU A 817 -12.23 -18.01 -2.83
N VAL A 818 -13.06 -17.99 -3.88
CA VAL A 818 -13.44 -16.78 -4.60
C VAL A 818 -14.93 -16.54 -4.32
N TRP A 819 -15.32 -15.36 -3.88
CA TRP A 819 -16.71 -15.07 -3.49
C TRP A 819 -17.24 -13.80 -4.14
N LEU A 820 -18.53 -13.76 -4.41
CA LEU A 820 -19.20 -12.54 -4.87
C LEU A 820 -19.60 -11.64 -3.70
N GLU A 821 -19.87 -10.39 -4.00
CA GLU A 821 -20.33 -9.33 -3.10
C GLU A 821 -21.29 -9.81 -1.98
N GLY A 822 -21.05 -9.37 -0.73
CA GLY A 822 -21.79 -9.82 0.46
C GLY A 822 -21.65 -11.31 0.81
N ARG A 823 -20.71 -12.03 0.19
CA ARG A 823 -20.59 -13.49 0.16
C ARG A 823 -21.91 -14.17 -0.23
N GLN A 824 -22.63 -13.63 -1.22
CA GLN A 824 -23.89 -14.22 -1.71
C GLN A 824 -23.66 -15.56 -2.43
N GLU A 825 -22.55 -15.67 -3.15
CA GLU A 825 -22.02 -16.93 -3.68
C GLU A 825 -20.55 -17.09 -3.26
N VAL A 826 -20.16 -18.29 -2.84
CA VAL A 826 -18.79 -18.66 -2.49
C VAL A 826 -18.37 -19.86 -3.33
N TYR A 827 -17.30 -19.69 -4.10
CA TYR A 827 -16.65 -20.71 -4.92
C TYR A 827 -15.44 -21.24 -4.18
N THR A 828 -15.59 -22.34 -3.45
CA THR A 828 -14.48 -23.03 -2.82
C THR A 828 -13.76 -23.86 -3.89
N ILE A 829 -12.53 -23.48 -4.21
CA ILE A 829 -11.70 -24.04 -5.28
C ILE A 829 -10.55 -24.83 -4.67
N GLN A 830 -10.49 -26.14 -4.93
CA GLN A 830 -9.38 -27.01 -4.55
C GLN A 830 -8.43 -27.20 -5.74
N ALA A 831 -7.20 -26.75 -5.57
CA ALA A 831 -6.09 -27.00 -6.50
C ALA A 831 -5.57 -28.43 -6.39
N SER A 832 -4.86 -28.90 -7.42
CA SER A 832 -4.25 -30.23 -7.44
C SER A 832 -3.03 -30.35 -6.51
N ASN A 833 -2.39 -29.23 -6.17
CA ASN A 833 -1.27 -29.13 -5.24
C ASN A 833 -1.15 -27.68 -4.70
N LEU A 834 -0.28 -27.49 -3.70
CA LEU A 834 -0.10 -26.20 -3.02
C LEU A 834 0.52 -25.13 -3.94
N GLN A 835 1.43 -25.51 -4.85
CA GLN A 835 2.09 -24.58 -5.78
C GLN A 835 1.08 -23.97 -6.76
N GLN A 836 0.21 -24.80 -7.34
CA GLN A 836 -0.88 -24.34 -8.23
C GLN A 836 -1.82 -23.38 -7.48
N LYS A 837 -2.16 -23.67 -6.22
CA LYS A 837 -2.93 -22.72 -5.40
C LYS A 837 -2.17 -21.41 -5.20
N GLN A 838 -0.90 -21.45 -4.80
CA GLN A 838 -0.11 -20.23 -4.53
C GLN A 838 -0.01 -19.33 -5.77
N GLN A 839 0.23 -19.93 -6.95
CA GLN A 839 0.22 -19.22 -8.23
C GLN A 839 -1.14 -18.55 -8.49
N TRP A 840 -2.25 -19.28 -8.35
CA TRP A 840 -3.60 -18.76 -8.59
C TRP A 840 -4.02 -17.68 -7.59
N VAL A 841 -3.72 -17.86 -6.30
CA VAL A 841 -3.99 -16.86 -5.25
C VAL A 841 -3.17 -15.60 -5.49
N SER A 842 -1.88 -15.74 -5.81
CA SER A 842 -1.01 -14.59 -6.11
C SER A 842 -1.49 -13.81 -7.33
N GLU A 843 -1.92 -14.51 -8.39
CA GLU A 843 -2.31 -13.86 -9.64
C GLU A 843 -3.68 -13.16 -9.55
N ILE A 844 -4.68 -13.80 -8.92
CA ILE A 844 -5.97 -13.13 -8.63
C ILE A 844 -5.74 -11.88 -7.75
N LYS A 845 -4.86 -11.99 -6.74
CA LYS A 845 -4.50 -10.88 -5.86
C LYS A 845 -3.77 -9.75 -6.60
N ARG A 846 -2.88 -10.07 -7.55
CA ARG A 846 -2.21 -9.11 -8.43
C ARG A 846 -3.24 -8.30 -9.23
N VAL A 847 -4.17 -8.98 -9.91
CA VAL A 847 -5.19 -8.31 -10.75
C VAL A 847 -6.14 -7.46 -9.91
N LEU A 848 -6.59 -7.93 -8.75
CA LEU A 848 -7.45 -7.14 -7.86
C LEU A 848 -6.75 -5.86 -7.35
N LEU A 849 -5.43 -5.91 -7.09
CA LEU A 849 -4.63 -4.74 -6.74
C LEU A 849 -4.40 -3.80 -7.93
N GLU A 850 -4.21 -4.34 -9.14
CA GLU A 850 -4.08 -3.56 -10.37
C GLU A 850 -5.38 -2.83 -10.73
N GLN A 851 -6.54 -3.50 -10.68
CA GLN A 851 -7.84 -2.83 -10.87
C GLN A 851 -8.09 -1.74 -9.82
N LEU A 852 -7.66 -1.94 -8.58
CA LEU A 852 -7.73 -0.92 -7.52
C LEU A 852 -6.78 0.27 -7.78
N ALA A 853 -5.70 0.08 -8.53
CA ALA A 853 -4.82 1.15 -9.00
C ALA A 853 -5.36 1.83 -10.27
N GLU A 854 -5.91 1.08 -11.22
CA GLU A 854 -6.56 1.61 -12.43
C GLU A 854 -7.77 2.47 -12.08
N LEU A 855 -8.66 2.02 -11.18
CA LEU A 855 -9.80 2.81 -10.70
C LEU A 855 -9.40 4.14 -10.01
N LYS A 856 -8.18 4.21 -9.44
CA LYS A 856 -7.59 5.46 -8.94
C LYS A 856 -7.02 6.31 -10.09
N GLY A 857 -6.33 5.68 -11.04
CA GLY A 857 -5.76 6.35 -12.22
C GLY A 857 -6.79 6.87 -13.22
N GLU A 858 -7.94 6.22 -13.38
CA GLU A 858 -9.02 6.65 -14.27
C GLU A 858 -9.78 7.85 -13.71
N LYS A 859 -9.98 7.94 -12.39
CA LYS A 859 -10.47 9.17 -11.74
C LYS A 859 -9.55 10.36 -12.05
N ILE A 860 -8.22 10.17 -11.98
CA ILE A 860 -7.24 11.19 -12.35
C ILE A 860 -7.32 11.53 -13.86
N LYS A 861 -7.47 10.55 -14.76
CA LYS A 861 -7.62 10.79 -16.20
C LYS A 861 -8.93 11.50 -16.57
N GLN A 862 -10.05 11.20 -15.90
CA GLN A 862 -11.30 11.93 -16.08
C GLN A 862 -11.17 13.40 -15.63
N TYR A 863 -10.45 13.64 -14.53
CA TYR A 863 -10.08 15.00 -14.09
C TYR A 863 -9.32 15.75 -15.19
N ILE A 864 -8.22 15.17 -15.70
CA ILE A 864 -7.40 15.77 -16.75
C ILE A 864 -8.19 15.97 -18.07
N SER A 865 -9.05 15.03 -18.45
CA SER A 865 -9.90 15.14 -19.66
C SER A 865 -10.92 16.28 -19.57
N THR A 866 -11.41 16.59 -18.35
CA THR A 866 -12.42 17.63 -18.12
C THR A 866 -11.81 19.03 -18.09
N PHE A 867 -10.57 19.18 -17.59
CA PHE A 867 -9.87 20.46 -17.49
C PHE A 867 -8.82 20.70 -18.61
N GLY A 868 -8.49 19.69 -19.42
CA GLY A 868 -7.39 19.67 -20.40
C GLY A 868 -7.56 20.53 -21.66
N LYS A 869 -8.38 21.58 -21.63
CA LYS A 869 -8.55 22.56 -22.72
C LYS A 869 -8.22 23.99 -22.28
N HIS A 870 -6.96 24.24 -21.88
CA HIS A 870 -6.21 25.45 -22.27
C HIS A 870 -4.74 25.38 -21.80
N VAL A 871 -3.90 26.24 -22.38
CA VAL A 871 -2.47 26.49 -22.07
C VAL A 871 -1.48 25.38 -22.45
N ASN A 872 -0.69 25.65 -23.50
CA ASN A 872 0.58 24.95 -23.74
C ASN A 872 1.63 25.42 -22.73
N LEU A 873 2.40 24.51 -22.13
CA LEU A 873 3.62 24.90 -21.41
C LEU A 873 4.65 25.45 -22.39
N ARG A 874 5.12 26.68 -22.16
CA ARG A 874 6.42 27.14 -22.69
C ARG A 874 7.52 26.80 -21.69
N GLN A 875 8.63 26.27 -22.19
CA GLN A 875 9.89 26.22 -21.45
C GLN A 875 10.48 27.63 -21.31
N THR A 876 11.02 27.97 -20.15
CA THR A 876 12.09 28.97 -19.99
C THR A 876 12.92 28.64 -18.75
N ASN A 877 14.21 28.95 -18.78
CA ASN A 877 15.16 28.69 -17.70
C ASN A 877 15.27 29.87 -16.72
N SER A 878 15.97 29.61 -15.61
CA SER A 878 16.59 30.54 -14.66
C SER A 878 17.12 31.86 -15.24
N ILE A 879 16.97 32.98 -14.50
CA ILE A 879 18.07 33.84 -13.97
C ILE A 879 17.50 35.01 -13.11
N ASP A 880 18.35 35.58 -12.27
CA ASP A 880 18.14 36.65 -11.27
C ASP A 880 17.61 38.01 -11.82
N GLY A 881 17.19 38.92 -10.91
CA GLY A 881 17.36 40.37 -11.16
C GLY A 881 16.32 41.36 -10.60
N GLN A 882 16.53 41.82 -9.36
CA GLN A 882 16.35 43.20 -8.84
C GLN A 882 15.15 44.13 -9.21
N ASN A 883 14.60 44.73 -8.14
CA ASN A 883 14.24 46.16 -7.97
C ASN A 883 12.93 46.81 -8.48
N GLU A 884 12.42 47.65 -7.56
CA GLU A 884 11.78 48.99 -7.71
C GLU A 884 10.34 49.20 -8.24
N THR A 885 9.48 49.61 -7.28
CA THR A 885 8.51 50.74 -7.32
C THR A 885 7.59 50.98 -8.53
N GLY A 886 6.27 51.15 -8.32
CA GLY A 886 5.37 51.46 -9.46
C GLY A 886 3.94 52.01 -9.24
N SER A 887 3.56 52.44 -8.03
CA SER A 887 2.42 53.33 -7.68
C SER A 887 1.17 53.53 -8.59
N ASN A 888 -0.01 53.44 -7.95
CA ASN A 888 -1.21 54.31 -8.09
C ASN A 888 -2.34 54.05 -9.12
N ARG A 889 -3.59 54.06 -8.58
CA ARG A 889 -4.89 54.51 -9.17
C ARG A 889 -5.48 53.60 -10.28
N ASN A 890 -6.77 53.28 -10.33
CA ASN A 890 -7.98 53.78 -9.63
C ASN A 890 -9.08 52.66 -9.66
N ARG A 891 -10.26 52.69 -9.00
CA ARG A 891 -11.00 53.72 -8.23
C ARG A 891 -11.86 53.06 -7.10
N ARG A 892 -13.03 53.63 -6.79
CA ARG A 892 -14.15 53.24 -5.88
C ARG A 892 -15.44 53.96 -6.38
N PRO A 893 -16.63 54.00 -5.70
CA PRO A 893 -17.20 53.26 -4.54
C PRO A 893 -18.42 52.39 -4.98
N LEU A 894 -19.44 51.95 -4.22
CA LEU A 894 -20.03 52.11 -2.86
C LEU A 894 -20.38 50.71 -2.28
N SER A 895 -20.60 50.39 -1.00
CA SER A 895 -20.60 51.05 0.35
C SER A 895 -21.94 51.01 1.10
N HIS A 896 -21.85 50.90 2.45
CA HIS A 896 -22.90 50.83 3.51
C HIS A 896 -23.34 49.39 3.92
N HIS A 897 -23.42 49.04 5.22
CA HIS A 897 -22.90 49.71 6.43
C HIS A 897 -22.53 48.68 7.54
N GLU A 898 -21.67 49.14 8.46
CA GLU A 898 -21.46 48.78 9.88
C GLU A 898 -22.49 47.85 10.59
N THR A 899 -22.13 47.10 11.64
CA THR A 899 -21.33 47.53 12.80
C THR A 899 -20.22 46.59 13.28
N THR A 900 -19.38 47.20 14.13
CA THR A 900 -18.27 46.66 14.93
C THR A 900 -18.72 45.62 15.95
N ASP A 901 -17.79 44.80 16.44
CA ASP A 901 -17.11 45.10 17.72
C ASP A 901 -15.76 44.36 17.80
N ASP A 902 -14.91 44.81 18.71
CA ASP A 902 -13.48 44.55 18.82
C ASP A 902 -13.17 44.05 20.24
N ASP A 903 -12.45 42.93 20.37
CA ASP A 903 -11.65 42.65 21.57
C ASP A 903 -10.53 41.65 21.28
N SER A 904 -9.44 41.74 22.04
CA SER A 904 -8.18 41.05 21.83
C SER A 904 -7.51 40.70 23.15
N SER A 905 -7.39 39.41 23.48
CA SER A 905 -6.47 38.95 24.55
C SER A 905 -6.02 37.49 24.40
N ASP A 906 -4.79 37.32 23.90
CA ASP A 906 -3.65 36.79 24.66
C ASP A 906 -3.86 35.67 25.72
N TYR A 907 -3.22 34.53 25.43
CA TYR A 907 -2.50 33.57 26.31
C TYR A 907 -3.02 33.26 27.74
N SER A 908 -3.20 31.97 28.04
CA SER A 908 -2.11 31.15 28.64
C SER A 908 -2.47 29.65 28.70
N LEU A 909 -1.43 28.81 28.87
CA LEU A 909 -1.52 27.43 29.38
C LEU A 909 -1.32 27.42 30.92
N THR A 910 -1.34 26.22 31.51
CA THR A 910 -1.26 25.82 32.94
C THR A 910 -2.60 25.86 33.72
N ASP A 911 -2.88 24.92 34.64
CA ASP A 911 -2.38 23.54 34.79
C ASP A 911 -3.38 22.65 35.57
N ASP A 912 -3.11 21.33 35.56
CA ASP A 912 -3.61 20.24 36.41
C ASP A 912 -4.62 20.54 37.56
N GLU A 913 -5.83 19.96 37.47
CA GLU A 913 -6.48 19.34 38.64
C GLU A 913 -7.13 18.00 38.26
N SER A 914 -6.81 16.95 39.02
CA SER A 914 -7.43 15.64 38.93
C SER A 914 -8.57 15.45 39.93
N LEU A 915 -9.74 14.96 39.50
CA LEU A 915 -10.62 14.22 40.42
C LEU A 915 -11.49 13.14 39.75
N ASP A 916 -11.88 12.15 40.57
CA ASP A 916 -12.53 10.89 40.20
C ASP A 916 -13.97 11.07 39.66
N GLY A 917 -14.30 10.28 38.63
CA GLY A 917 -15.62 10.20 37.99
C GLY A 917 -16.01 8.76 37.63
N THR A 918 -15.76 7.80 38.53
CA THR A 918 -15.85 6.35 38.26
C THR A 918 -17.24 5.85 37.84
N ILE A 919 -17.45 5.64 36.54
CA ILE A 919 -18.52 4.79 36.00
C ILE A 919 -17.95 3.40 35.69
N LYS A 920 -18.29 2.42 36.55
CA LYS A 920 -17.84 1.03 36.40
C LYS A 920 -18.60 0.30 35.29
N HIS A 921 -18.00 0.20 34.11
CA HIS A 921 -18.35 -0.89 33.20
C HIS A 921 -17.94 -2.23 33.83
N LYS A 922 -18.87 -3.18 33.84
CA LYS A 922 -18.60 -4.55 34.29
C LYS A 922 -17.70 -5.20 33.24
N ALA A 923 -16.50 -5.63 33.64
CA ALA A 923 -15.75 -6.59 32.84
C ALA A 923 -16.51 -7.92 32.89
N ASP A 924 -17.01 -8.38 31.74
CA ASP A 924 -17.52 -9.74 31.63
C ASP A 924 -16.35 -10.71 31.77
N SER A 925 -16.47 -11.62 32.74
CA SER A 925 -15.47 -12.63 33.04
C SER A 925 -15.91 -13.94 32.40
N TYR A 926 -14.98 -14.58 31.68
CA TYR A 926 -15.23 -15.75 30.85
C TYR A 926 -14.46 -16.97 31.39
N ILE A 927 -14.91 -18.16 31.03
CA ILE A 927 -14.24 -19.43 31.30
C ILE A 927 -13.83 -20.08 29.99
N SER A 928 -12.61 -20.62 29.95
CA SER A 928 -12.08 -21.37 28.82
C SER A 928 -12.73 -22.76 28.69
N LEU A 929 -13.30 -23.03 27.51
CA LEU A 929 -14.00 -24.27 27.17
C LEU A 929 -13.06 -25.41 26.75
N ALA A 930 -11.84 -25.09 26.31
CA ALA A 930 -10.86 -26.04 25.77
C ALA A 930 -9.42 -25.50 25.92
N ASP A 931 -8.41 -26.38 25.87
CA ASP A 931 -7.01 -25.97 25.88
C ASP A 931 -6.65 -25.24 24.57
N TYR A 932 -5.99 -24.09 24.67
CA TYR A 932 -5.47 -23.32 23.54
C TYR A 932 -4.01 -22.93 23.80
N ASN A 933 -3.09 -23.40 22.95
CA ASN A 933 -1.68 -23.01 23.01
C ASN A 933 -1.42 -21.81 22.11
N ALA A 934 -0.71 -20.81 22.63
CA ALA A 934 -0.30 -19.62 21.88
C ALA A 934 0.49 -20.00 20.60
N LEU A 935 0.03 -19.52 19.44
CA LEU A 935 0.65 -19.79 18.14
C LEU A 935 1.54 -18.63 17.67
N ARG A 936 1.44 -17.46 18.31
CA ARG A 936 2.22 -16.25 18.05
C ARG A 936 2.68 -15.62 19.36
N PRO A 937 3.73 -14.78 19.37
CA PRO A 937 4.17 -14.05 20.57
C PRO A 937 3.11 -13.10 21.17
N THR A 938 2.02 -12.84 20.45
CA THR A 938 0.89 -11.97 20.84
C THR A 938 -0.28 -12.73 21.47
N ASP A 939 -0.21 -14.05 21.53
CA ASP A 939 -1.34 -14.92 21.87
C ASP A 939 -1.19 -15.40 23.33
N ALA A 940 -2.29 -15.55 24.06
CA ALA A 940 -2.26 -16.14 25.40
C ALA A 940 -2.50 -17.65 25.32
N THR A 941 -1.79 -18.42 26.14
CA THR A 941 -2.09 -19.85 26.33
C THR A 941 -3.17 -20.00 27.40
N LEU A 942 -4.21 -20.79 27.11
CA LEU A 942 -5.29 -21.15 28.01
C LEU A 942 -5.33 -22.66 28.25
N LYS A 943 -5.74 -23.06 29.45
CA LYS A 943 -6.24 -24.41 29.74
C LYS A 943 -7.75 -24.38 29.93
N ARG A 944 -8.39 -25.52 29.71
CA ARG A 944 -9.82 -25.72 29.94
C ARG A 944 -10.16 -25.48 31.42
N GLY A 945 -11.07 -24.55 31.68
CA GLY A 945 -11.46 -24.11 33.02
C GLY A 945 -10.78 -22.81 33.50
N ASP A 946 -9.76 -22.32 32.79
CA ASP A 946 -9.12 -21.03 33.14
C ASP A 946 -10.14 -19.88 33.02
N LYS A 947 -10.10 -18.97 34.00
CA LYS A 947 -10.88 -17.73 33.96
C LYS A 947 -10.11 -16.62 33.28
N VAL A 948 -10.78 -15.85 32.44
CA VAL A 948 -10.19 -14.72 31.74
C VAL A 948 -11.13 -13.52 31.75
N ASP A 949 -10.58 -12.31 31.88
CA ASP A 949 -11.34 -11.08 31.66
C ASP A 949 -11.14 -10.60 30.23
N LEU A 950 -12.23 -10.22 29.56
CA LEU A 950 -12.18 -9.66 28.22
C LEU A 950 -11.71 -8.20 28.27
N LEU A 951 -10.53 -7.93 27.71
CA LEU A 951 -9.97 -6.58 27.62
C LEU A 951 -10.32 -5.89 26.29
N LYS A 952 -10.36 -6.65 25.18
CA LYS A 952 -10.75 -6.11 23.87
C LYS A 952 -11.27 -7.21 22.93
N ALA A 953 -12.46 -7.01 22.37
CA ALA A 953 -12.92 -7.82 21.23
C ALA A 953 -12.17 -7.38 19.95
N GLY A 954 -11.62 -8.34 19.21
CA GLY A 954 -10.96 -8.12 17.92
C GLY A 954 -11.75 -8.69 16.75
N SER A 955 -11.35 -8.30 15.54
CA SER A 955 -11.93 -8.81 14.29
C SER A 955 -11.62 -10.30 14.07
N SER A 956 -12.45 -10.97 13.27
CA SER A 956 -12.29 -12.39 12.89
C SER A 956 -12.40 -13.41 14.05
N SER A 957 -13.19 -13.11 15.08
CA SER A 957 -13.47 -13.99 16.23
C SER A 957 -12.25 -14.28 17.12
N TRP A 958 -11.36 -13.29 17.30
CA TRP A 958 -10.28 -13.31 18.29
C TRP A 958 -10.48 -12.21 19.32
N TRP A 959 -10.27 -12.53 20.59
CA TRP A 959 -10.42 -11.62 21.73
C TRP A 959 -9.10 -11.50 22.48
N TYR A 960 -8.75 -10.29 22.91
CA TYR A 960 -7.60 -10.04 23.78
C TYR A 960 -8.06 -10.12 25.23
N VAL A 961 -7.47 -11.04 25.98
CA VAL A 961 -7.93 -11.40 27.33
C VAL A 961 -6.78 -11.45 28.34
N LYS A 962 -7.14 -11.33 29.62
CA LYS A 962 -6.23 -11.42 30.77
C LYS A 962 -6.53 -12.67 31.58
N VAL A 963 -5.58 -13.59 31.69
CA VAL A 963 -5.80 -14.89 32.34
C VAL A 963 -5.62 -14.78 33.86
N HIS A 964 -6.67 -15.09 34.62
CA HIS A 964 -6.69 -15.02 36.09
C HIS A 964 -5.61 -15.91 36.70
N GLY A 965 -4.97 -15.43 37.78
CA GLY A 965 -3.86 -16.14 38.43
C GLY A 965 -2.52 -16.07 37.70
N SER A 966 -2.47 -15.44 36.52
CA SER A 966 -1.25 -15.21 35.74
C SER A 966 -0.97 -13.73 35.53
N LYS A 967 0.19 -13.40 34.95
CA LYS A 967 0.47 -12.07 34.36
C LYS A 967 0.42 -12.07 32.82
N THR A 968 -0.08 -13.14 32.19
CA THR A 968 -0.16 -13.25 30.73
C THR A 968 -1.46 -12.66 30.20
N GLU A 969 -1.31 -11.74 29.26
CA GLU A 969 -2.36 -11.17 28.43
C GLU A 969 -2.05 -11.52 26.96
N GLY A 970 -3.06 -11.67 26.13
CA GLY A 970 -2.86 -12.04 24.74
C GLY A 970 -4.15 -12.34 23.99
N TRP A 971 -4.02 -12.51 22.67
CA TRP A 971 -5.12 -12.92 21.80
C TRP A 971 -5.44 -14.42 21.96
N VAL A 972 -6.73 -14.73 22.02
CA VAL A 972 -7.28 -16.09 22.05
C VAL A 972 -8.52 -16.19 21.14
N PRO A 973 -8.88 -17.37 20.63
CA PRO A 973 -10.11 -17.51 19.84
C PRO A 973 -11.36 -17.31 20.72
N ALA A 974 -12.25 -16.40 20.34
CA ALA A 974 -13.49 -16.11 21.06
C ALA A 974 -14.37 -17.37 21.24
N ALA A 975 -14.34 -18.29 20.26
CA ALA A 975 -15.06 -19.56 20.31
C ALA A 975 -14.55 -20.56 21.38
N HIS A 976 -13.48 -20.24 22.12
CA HIS A 976 -13.01 -21.03 23.26
C HIS A 976 -13.49 -20.45 24.61
N LEU A 977 -14.33 -19.41 24.63
CA LEU A 977 -14.73 -18.69 25.84
C LEU A 977 -16.25 -18.65 26.04
N GLU A 978 -16.72 -18.89 27.26
CA GLU A 978 -18.12 -18.77 27.67
C GLU A 978 -18.28 -17.83 28.88
N ILE A 979 -19.39 -17.07 28.95
CA ILE A 979 -19.65 -16.08 30.01
C ILE A 979 -19.88 -16.79 31.36
N SER A 980 -19.05 -16.47 32.35
CA SER A 980 -19.10 -17.05 33.70
C SER A 980 -20.33 -16.56 34.49
N GLY A 981 -21.49 -17.19 34.28
CA GLY A 981 -22.66 -16.98 35.15
C GLY A 981 -24.03 -17.31 34.56
N ARG A 982 -24.15 -17.54 33.24
CA ARG A 982 -25.42 -18.01 32.66
C ARG A 982 -25.64 -19.49 33.03
N LYS A 983 -26.64 -19.77 33.85
CA LYS A 983 -27.14 -21.15 34.05
C LYS A 983 -27.79 -21.62 32.74
N SER A 984 -27.17 -22.55 32.04
CA SER A 984 -27.75 -23.19 30.86
C SER A 984 -28.90 -24.11 31.26
N SER A 985 -30.11 -23.82 30.76
CA SER A 985 -31.31 -24.64 30.97
C SER A 985 -31.37 -25.81 29.98
N HIS A 986 -30.32 -26.62 29.92
CA HIS A 986 -30.32 -27.91 29.24
C HIS A 986 -29.75 -28.97 30.18
N SER A 987 -30.65 -29.72 30.82
CA SER A 987 -30.30 -30.87 31.63
C SER A 987 -29.68 -31.98 30.78
N SER A 988 -28.53 -32.47 31.21
CA SER A 988 -27.91 -33.66 30.64
C SER A 988 -28.75 -34.91 30.92
N GLN A 989 -29.24 -35.57 29.87
CA GLN A 989 -29.54 -37.00 29.95
C GLN A 989 -28.26 -37.78 29.68
N SER A 990 -27.74 -38.43 30.71
CA SER A 990 -26.65 -39.38 30.59
C SER A 990 -27.16 -40.72 30.06
N VAL A 991 -26.49 -41.26 29.05
CA VAL A 991 -26.63 -42.67 28.66
C VAL A 991 -25.25 -43.30 28.70
N CYS A 992 -24.90 -43.88 29.86
CA CYS A 992 -23.81 -44.85 29.95
C CYS A 992 -24.39 -46.25 29.88
N SER A 993 -23.66 -47.15 29.24
CA SER A 993 -24.13 -48.49 28.90
C SER A 993 -23.92 -49.50 30.04
N HIS A 994 -25.00 -50.20 30.39
CA HIS A 994 -24.92 -51.56 30.93
C HIS A 994 -25.91 -52.44 30.17
N GLY A 995 -25.42 -53.57 29.67
CA GLY A 995 -26.24 -54.56 28.98
C GLY A 995 -26.48 -55.80 29.83
N SER A 996 -27.67 -56.39 29.69
CA SER A 996 -27.98 -57.76 30.09
C SER A 996 -29.05 -58.30 29.14
N ALA A 997 -28.94 -59.56 28.77
CA ALA A 997 -29.77 -60.17 27.73
C ALA A 997 -31.07 -60.77 28.28
N SER A 998 -32.09 -60.89 27.42
CA SER A 998 -32.77 -62.18 27.13
C SER A 998 -33.98 -62.01 26.19
N THR A 999 -34.17 -63.00 25.29
CA THR A 999 -35.46 -63.55 24.77
C THR A 999 -36.64 -62.61 24.41
N GLU A 1000 -37.28 -62.71 23.25
CA GLU A 1000 -37.22 -63.72 22.14
C GLU A 1000 -37.06 -63.05 20.76
#